data_AF-A0A8C5T738-F1
#
_entry.id   AF-A0A8C5T738-F1
#
_cell.length_a   1.000
_cell.length_b   1.000
_cell.length_c   1.000
_cell.angle_alpha   90.00
_cell.angle_beta   90.00
_cell.angle_gamma   90.00
#
_symmetry.space_group_name_H-M   'P 1'
#
loop_
_entity.id
_entity.type
_entity.pdbx_description
1 polymer ?
#
loop_
_entity_poly.entity_id
_entity_poly.type
_entity_poly.pdbx_seq_one_letter_code
_entity_poly.pdbx_strand_id
1 'polypeptide(L)'
;RYMQKTHYIGVVVTVRNEVILAQVCQMPGWGHNKGFLPLQLLRVVQIRTFKSLHCVSSSSCHHIPLEVGPVFLVTVQVSALYSSTIPIAERFFTSSTSLTLKHAAWYPCDTLEPHIVLLTSDNTIRFYSLKVPQTPIKVIALSDTEEETLTIKKGRAYTASLGETAVAFDFGPQVPVPKHVLGQRGSEEVLGYPLYILYENGETFLTYISLLQSIGSLGKLLGPLPMHPAAEDNYGYDACAVLCLPCVPNILVIATESGMLYHCVVLDGEEDDEQSEKSWDPRSDLIPSLYVFECVELELALKLATGDEEDPLESDFSCPIKLHRDPKCPSRYHCTHEAGVHSVGLTWINKLHKFLGSDEEDKDSLQELGAEQKCFVEHILCTKPLPCRQPSPIRGFWIVSDILGPTMICITNTYECITRPLLSTVHPASPPLLCTREDKDLAVSPLRIVAESEHSFEKHIQSILQRSSANPLHLKSADKDAAPPPEECLQLLSRATQVFREEYILKQDLAKEEIQQRVKLLWGQKKKQLEDLNYCREERKSLREMAERLADKYEEAKEKQEDIMNRMKKVLRSFQSQLPVLSDTEKDMKKELQTIHDQLQHLSNAIRQVKMKKEYQQKQMEKGQSPRKPSINLSAYQSKCIQAVLREEGEHIREMVKQMNDIRSHVNF
;
A
#
# COMPACT_ATOMS: atom_id res chain seq x y z
N ARG A 1 -14.47 -30.05 24.86
CA ARG A 1 -14.94 -31.06 23.87
C ARG A 1 -14.71 -30.62 22.42
N TYR A 2 -14.26 -29.39 22.16
CA TYR A 2 -13.56 -28.99 20.93
C TYR A 2 -12.19 -28.42 21.32
N MET A 3 -11.13 -28.83 20.63
CA MET A 3 -9.73 -28.36 20.69
C MET A 3 -8.98 -28.98 19.48
N GLN A 4 -7.83 -28.44 19.07
CA GLN A 4 -7.28 -28.72 17.73
C GLN A 4 -5.73 -28.88 17.63
N LYS A 5 -5.22 -29.98 17.00
CA LYS A 5 -3.80 -30.28 16.68
C LYS A 5 -3.40 -29.32 15.60
N THR A 6 -2.39 -28.52 15.84
CA THR A 6 -1.59 -28.04 14.72
C THR A 6 -0.97 -29.24 13.99
N HIS A 7 -1.49 -29.52 12.80
CA HIS A 7 -0.82 -30.25 11.75
C HIS A 7 0.33 -29.36 11.31
N TYR A 8 1.52 -29.95 11.28
CA TYR A 8 2.76 -29.30 10.86
C TYR A 8 3.40 -30.21 9.83
N ILE A 9 3.68 -29.68 8.64
CA ILE A 9 4.46 -30.35 7.60
C ILE A 9 5.70 -29.50 7.39
N GLY A 10 6.87 -30.09 7.63
CA GLY A 10 8.15 -29.39 7.57
C GLY A 10 9.20 -30.16 6.81
N VAL A 11 9.59 -29.61 5.66
CA VAL A 11 10.61 -30.14 4.77
C VAL A 11 12.00 -29.80 5.32
N VAL A 12 12.89 -30.78 5.36
CA VAL A 12 14.27 -30.64 5.86
C VAL A 12 15.22 -31.22 4.82
N VAL A 13 15.90 -30.36 4.07
CA VAL A 13 16.80 -30.78 2.98
C VAL A 13 18.23 -30.95 3.48
N THR A 14 18.94 -31.93 2.89
CA THR A 14 20.28 -32.36 3.32
C THR A 14 21.22 -32.58 2.14
N VAL A 15 22.49 -32.16 2.26
CA VAL A 15 23.59 -32.54 1.35
C VAL A 15 24.76 -33.02 2.21
N ARG A 16 25.37 -34.18 1.92
CA ARG A 16 26.50 -34.76 2.68
C ARG A 16 26.36 -34.62 4.23
N ASN A 17 25.18 -35.00 4.76
CA ASN A 17 24.77 -34.97 6.19
C ASN A 17 24.43 -33.60 6.82
N GLU A 18 24.37 -32.51 6.06
CA GLU A 18 23.93 -31.17 6.54
C GLU A 18 22.40 -31.07 6.70
N VAL A 19 21.86 -30.30 7.67
CA VAL A 19 20.41 -30.31 8.05
C VAL A 19 19.87 -28.89 8.29
N ILE A 20 19.09 -28.36 7.34
CA ILE A 20 18.91 -26.89 7.15
C ILE A 20 17.70 -26.27 7.88
N LEU A 21 16.90 -27.08 8.61
CA LEU A 21 15.69 -26.69 9.36
C LEU A 21 14.48 -26.26 8.50
N ALA A 22 13.27 -26.32 9.08
CA ALA A 22 12.03 -26.49 8.33
C ALA A 22 11.05 -25.30 8.36
N GLN A 23 10.28 -25.16 7.28
CA GLN A 23 9.00 -24.45 7.29
C GLN A 23 8.00 -25.19 8.19
N VAL A 24 7.17 -24.47 8.97
CA VAL A 24 6.20 -25.07 9.90
C VAL A 24 4.84 -24.38 9.72
N CYS A 25 4.06 -24.83 8.73
CA CYS A 25 2.72 -24.30 8.45
C CYS A 25 1.67 -24.79 9.46
N GLN A 26 0.75 -23.92 9.89
CA GLN A 26 -0.17 -24.16 11.01
C GLN A 26 -1.61 -24.48 10.54
N MET A 27 -2.15 -25.68 10.84
CA MET A 27 -3.54 -26.13 10.47
C MET A 27 -4.22 -27.00 11.58
N PRO A 28 -5.51 -26.87 11.99
CA PRO A 28 -5.99 -27.33 13.33
C PRO A 28 -6.93 -28.62 13.52
N GLY A 29 -6.57 -29.67 14.32
CA GLY A 29 -7.42 -30.78 14.95
C GLY A 29 -6.77 -32.13 15.51
N TRP A 30 -6.66 -32.67 16.78
CA TRP A 30 -6.67 -32.30 18.26
C TRP A 30 -5.32 -32.43 19.11
N GLY A 31 -4.75 -33.59 19.56
CA GLY A 31 -3.51 -33.56 20.43
C GLY A 31 -2.65 -34.84 20.71
N HIS A 32 -1.70 -34.71 21.69
CA HIS A 32 -0.89 -35.68 22.50
C HIS A 32 0.59 -36.13 22.19
N ASN A 33 1.32 -36.43 23.30
CA ASN A 33 2.79 -36.50 23.53
C ASN A 33 3.53 -37.79 23.10
N LYS A 34 4.84 -37.65 22.80
CA LYS A 34 5.96 -38.40 23.42
C LYS A 34 7.29 -37.65 23.20
N GLY A 35 8.33 -37.99 23.98
CA GLY A 35 9.56 -37.18 24.11
C GLY A 35 10.59 -37.37 22.98
N PHE A 36 11.47 -36.38 22.81
CA PHE A 36 12.59 -36.42 21.86
C PHE A 36 13.78 -37.24 22.39
N LEU A 37 14.41 -38.00 21.49
CA LEU A 37 15.78 -38.53 21.65
C LEU A 37 16.76 -37.59 20.92
N PRO A 38 18.02 -37.48 21.38
CA PRO A 38 19.00 -36.58 20.77
C PRO A 38 19.54 -37.13 19.44
N LEU A 39 19.52 -36.30 18.40
CA LEU A 39 20.28 -36.48 17.17
C LEU A 39 21.43 -35.46 17.14
N GLN A 40 22.58 -35.85 16.59
CA GLN A 40 23.80 -35.03 16.58
C GLN A 40 23.73 -33.96 15.48
N LEU A 41 24.31 -32.77 15.73
CA LEU A 41 24.17 -31.59 14.88
C LEU A 41 25.26 -31.51 13.79
N LEU A 42 24.87 -31.06 12.58
CA LEU A 42 25.74 -30.77 11.43
C LEU A 42 25.27 -29.49 10.71
N ARG A 43 26.12 -28.94 9.82
CA ARG A 43 26.01 -27.56 9.31
C ARG A 43 25.01 -27.38 8.16
N VAL A 44 24.97 -26.18 7.56
CA VAL A 44 23.79 -25.55 6.92
C VAL A 44 24.20 -24.42 5.97
N VAL A 45 23.55 -24.27 4.79
CA VAL A 45 23.86 -23.18 3.81
C VAL A 45 22.66 -22.37 3.24
N GLN A 46 21.61 -22.97 2.66
CA GLN A 46 20.50 -22.20 2.03
C GLN A 46 19.20 -23.02 1.85
N ILE A 47 18.01 -22.40 1.97
CA ILE A 47 16.69 -23.04 1.73
C ILE A 47 15.72 -22.10 0.98
N ARG A 48 14.81 -22.64 0.13
CA ARG A 48 13.70 -21.89 -0.54
C ARG A 48 12.42 -22.74 -0.65
N THR A 49 11.26 -22.18 -0.29
CA THR A 49 9.94 -22.86 -0.24
C THR A 49 9.08 -22.63 -1.49
N PHE A 50 8.17 -23.55 -1.80
CA PHE A 50 7.16 -23.39 -2.86
C PHE A 50 5.80 -22.88 -2.33
N LYS A 51 4.97 -22.24 -3.17
CA LYS A 51 3.73 -21.56 -2.75
C LYS A 51 2.53 -22.47 -2.50
N SER A 52 2.23 -23.41 -3.41
CA SER A 52 0.97 -24.18 -3.38
C SER A 52 1.10 -25.61 -2.83
N LEU A 53 2.32 -26.10 -2.63
CA LEU A 53 2.62 -27.47 -2.17
C LEU A 53 3.78 -27.48 -1.16
N HIS A 54 3.76 -28.45 -0.24
CA HIS A 54 4.75 -28.63 0.83
C HIS A 54 6.13 -29.12 0.32
N CYS A 55 6.80 -28.29 -0.48
CA CYS A 55 8.08 -28.56 -1.12
C CYS A 55 9.08 -27.44 -0.79
N VAL A 56 10.30 -27.82 -0.40
CA VAL A 56 11.40 -26.90 -0.09
C VAL A 56 12.70 -27.53 -0.60
N SER A 57 13.59 -26.71 -1.16
CA SER A 57 14.86 -27.11 -1.77
C SER A 57 16.06 -26.42 -1.10
N SER A 58 17.26 -27.02 -1.17
CA SER A 58 18.51 -26.42 -0.68
C SER A 58 19.67 -26.56 -1.67
N SER A 59 20.73 -25.78 -1.45
CA SER A 59 22.00 -25.84 -2.19
C SER A 59 23.20 -25.59 -1.26
N SER A 60 24.40 -25.97 -1.70
CA SER A 60 25.66 -25.85 -0.94
C SER A 60 26.82 -25.43 -1.86
N CYS A 61 27.47 -24.30 -1.57
CA CYS A 61 28.67 -23.80 -2.25
C CYS A 61 29.50 -22.91 -1.30
N HIS A 62 30.82 -23.13 -1.21
CA HIS A 62 31.82 -22.21 -0.62
C HIS A 62 33.25 -22.62 -1.06
N HIS A 63 34.20 -21.68 -1.03
CA HIS A 63 35.55 -21.84 -1.58
C HIS A 63 36.54 -22.62 -0.68
N ILE A 64 36.40 -23.94 -0.64
CA ILE A 64 37.47 -24.89 -0.23
C ILE A 64 37.39 -26.08 -1.21
N PRO A 65 38.50 -26.69 -1.67
CA PRO A 65 38.48 -27.84 -2.58
C PRO A 65 37.92 -29.10 -1.89
N LEU A 66 36.58 -29.19 -1.87
CA LEU A 66 35.78 -30.28 -1.33
C LEU A 66 34.69 -30.64 -2.35
N GLU A 67 34.56 -31.93 -2.66
CA GLU A 67 33.74 -32.42 -3.77
C GLU A 67 32.26 -32.10 -3.59
N VAL A 68 31.59 -31.70 -4.68
CA VAL A 68 30.17 -31.40 -4.70
C VAL A 68 29.33 -32.67 -4.49
N GLY A 69 28.31 -32.59 -3.63
CA GLY A 69 27.34 -33.64 -3.39
C GLY A 69 26.01 -33.43 -4.12
N PRO A 70 25.18 -34.47 -4.27
CA PRO A 70 23.86 -34.35 -4.88
C PRO A 70 22.90 -33.44 -4.10
N VAL A 71 22.01 -32.76 -4.83
CA VAL A 71 20.91 -31.95 -4.27
C VAL A 71 19.75 -32.87 -3.89
N PHE A 72 18.98 -32.52 -2.85
CA PHE A 72 17.79 -33.27 -2.42
C PHE A 72 16.58 -32.33 -2.26
N LEU A 73 15.40 -32.91 -2.00
CA LEU A 73 14.16 -32.23 -1.62
C LEU A 73 13.27 -33.18 -0.80
N VAL A 74 12.67 -32.73 0.29
CA VAL A 74 12.27 -33.66 1.38
C VAL A 74 10.80 -33.55 1.79
N THR A 75 9.92 -34.14 0.99
CA THR A 75 8.48 -34.23 1.31
C THR A 75 8.25 -34.97 2.63
N VAL A 76 7.33 -34.48 3.48
CA VAL A 76 7.01 -35.08 4.78
C VAL A 76 5.51 -35.35 4.86
N GLN A 77 5.14 -36.62 5.02
CA GLN A 77 3.75 -37.07 4.94
C GLN A 77 3.32 -37.66 6.29
N VAL A 78 2.68 -36.83 7.13
CA VAL A 78 2.42 -37.11 8.55
C VAL A 78 1.22 -38.06 8.77
N SER A 79 1.21 -39.19 8.06
CA SER A 79 0.51 -40.43 8.47
C SER A 79 1.43 -41.38 9.24
N ALA A 80 2.75 -41.27 9.02
CA ALA A 80 3.80 -41.90 9.80
C ALA A 80 4.98 -40.92 9.98
N LEU A 81 5.93 -41.24 10.86
CA LEU A 81 7.01 -40.34 11.28
C LEU A 81 8.21 -40.36 10.31
N TYR A 82 7.95 -40.28 9.01
CA TYR A 82 8.95 -40.37 7.94
C TYR A 82 8.99 -39.11 7.06
N SER A 83 10.19 -38.57 6.88
CA SER A 83 10.53 -37.55 5.90
C SER A 83 11.22 -38.20 4.70
N SER A 84 10.60 -38.20 3.52
CA SER A 84 11.13 -38.84 2.31
C SER A 84 11.98 -37.88 1.49
N THR A 85 13.26 -38.20 1.30
CA THR A 85 14.19 -37.39 0.50
C THR A 85 14.17 -37.80 -0.98
N ILE A 86 14.11 -36.81 -1.87
CA ILE A 86 14.09 -36.96 -3.33
C ILE A 86 15.38 -36.31 -3.87
N PRO A 87 16.38 -37.09 -4.32
CA PRO A 87 17.57 -36.53 -4.95
C PRO A 87 17.23 -35.90 -6.31
N ILE A 88 17.73 -34.69 -6.55
CA ILE A 88 17.58 -33.91 -7.78
C ILE A 88 18.95 -33.77 -8.44
N ALA A 89 19.02 -34.06 -9.74
CA ALA A 89 20.23 -34.02 -10.56
C ALA A 89 21.42 -34.81 -9.97
N GLU A 90 21.18 -35.82 -9.13
CA GLU A 90 22.23 -36.53 -8.39
C GLU A 90 23.25 -37.19 -9.32
N ARG A 91 22.79 -37.90 -10.34
CA ARG A 91 23.68 -38.50 -11.35
C ARG A 91 24.50 -37.45 -12.09
N PHE A 92 23.94 -36.25 -12.30
CA PHE A 92 24.63 -35.16 -13.00
C PHE A 92 25.77 -34.60 -12.13
N PHE A 93 25.48 -34.15 -10.91
CA PHE A 93 26.50 -33.66 -9.97
C PHE A 93 27.55 -34.73 -9.59
N THR A 94 27.15 -35.98 -9.33
CA THR A 94 28.11 -37.05 -8.97
C THR A 94 29.00 -37.47 -10.15
N SER A 95 28.54 -37.33 -11.39
CA SER A 95 29.37 -37.59 -12.58
C SER A 95 30.35 -36.47 -12.92
N SER A 96 30.12 -35.26 -12.42
CA SER A 96 30.82 -34.04 -12.82
C SER A 96 31.33 -33.28 -11.61
N THR A 97 32.40 -33.79 -10.99
CA THR A 97 32.95 -33.31 -9.70
C THR A 97 33.43 -31.85 -9.71
N SER A 98 33.67 -31.24 -10.87
CA SER A 98 34.02 -29.83 -11.06
C SER A 98 32.82 -28.89 -11.25
N LEU A 99 31.59 -29.41 -11.25
CA LEU A 99 30.37 -28.63 -11.43
C LEU A 99 29.79 -28.17 -10.08
N THR A 100 29.69 -26.85 -9.89
CA THR A 100 29.09 -26.24 -8.71
C THR A 100 27.73 -25.62 -9.05
N LEU A 101 26.89 -25.41 -8.03
CA LEU A 101 25.54 -24.85 -8.15
C LEU A 101 25.54 -23.38 -7.70
N LYS A 102 25.62 -22.44 -8.65
CA LYS A 102 25.65 -20.99 -8.38
C LYS A 102 24.31 -20.51 -7.80
N HIS A 103 23.20 -20.76 -8.48
CA HIS A 103 21.86 -20.28 -8.07
C HIS A 103 20.78 -21.35 -8.21
N ALA A 104 19.73 -21.27 -7.37
CA ALA A 104 18.58 -22.19 -7.42
C ALA A 104 17.28 -21.47 -7.02
N ALA A 105 16.23 -21.60 -7.82
CA ALA A 105 14.92 -20.98 -7.59
C ALA A 105 13.75 -21.90 -7.98
N TRP A 106 12.54 -21.52 -7.59
CA TRP A 106 11.30 -22.18 -8.00
C TRP A 106 10.75 -21.53 -9.27
N TYR A 107 10.25 -22.34 -10.21
CA TYR A 107 9.48 -21.82 -11.35
C TYR A 107 8.15 -21.24 -10.82
N PRO A 108 7.77 -20.00 -11.17
CA PRO A 108 6.71 -19.22 -10.50
C PRO A 108 5.29 -19.57 -10.98
N CYS A 109 4.97 -20.86 -11.13
CA CYS A 109 3.67 -21.33 -11.62
C CYS A 109 2.86 -22.03 -10.53
N ASP A 110 1.67 -21.51 -10.20
CA ASP A 110 0.80 -22.06 -9.17
C ASP A 110 -0.13 -23.20 -9.68
N THR A 111 -0.31 -23.34 -11.01
CA THR A 111 -1.20 -24.33 -11.66
C THR A 111 -0.49 -25.60 -12.14
N LEU A 112 0.83 -25.53 -12.37
CA LEU A 112 1.67 -26.68 -12.68
C LEU A 112 2.17 -27.36 -11.40
N GLU A 113 2.72 -28.55 -11.56
CA GLU A 113 3.54 -29.17 -10.53
C GLU A 113 4.81 -28.35 -10.25
N PRO A 114 5.37 -28.41 -9.03
CA PRO A 114 6.59 -27.69 -8.67
C PRO A 114 7.77 -28.10 -9.57
N HIS A 115 8.38 -27.10 -10.22
CA HIS A 115 9.61 -27.26 -10.99
C HIS A 115 10.71 -26.41 -10.34
N ILE A 116 11.88 -27.02 -10.10
CA ILE A 116 13.07 -26.32 -9.62
C ILE A 116 13.96 -25.93 -10.80
N VAL A 117 14.55 -24.75 -10.70
CA VAL A 117 15.42 -24.16 -11.72
C VAL A 117 16.81 -23.99 -11.09
N LEU A 118 17.85 -24.50 -11.76
CA LEU A 118 19.23 -24.53 -11.27
C LEU A 118 20.17 -23.85 -12.28
N LEU A 119 21.03 -22.94 -11.81
CA LEU A 119 22.14 -22.35 -12.57
C LEU A 119 23.46 -22.91 -12.05
N THR A 120 24.24 -23.54 -12.92
CA THR A 120 25.49 -24.24 -12.56
C THR A 120 26.73 -23.61 -13.22
N SER A 121 27.92 -23.93 -12.73
CA SER A 121 29.21 -23.34 -13.18
C SER A 121 29.66 -23.68 -14.60
N ASP A 122 28.79 -24.35 -15.38
CA ASP A 122 28.90 -24.51 -16.83
C ASP A 122 28.02 -23.51 -17.60
N ASN A 123 27.74 -22.35 -17.00
CA ASN A 123 26.93 -21.25 -17.53
C ASN A 123 25.63 -21.72 -18.20
N THR A 124 24.88 -22.57 -17.50
CA THR A 124 23.69 -23.24 -18.04
C THR A 124 22.57 -23.28 -17.00
N ILE A 125 21.35 -22.90 -17.41
CA ILE A 125 20.13 -22.98 -16.60
C ILE A 125 19.36 -24.27 -16.92
N ARG A 126 18.94 -25.00 -15.89
CA ARG A 126 18.30 -26.33 -16.01
C ARG A 126 17.02 -26.43 -15.17
N PHE A 127 15.93 -26.85 -15.80
CA PHE A 127 14.61 -27.00 -15.19
C PHE A 127 14.32 -28.48 -14.89
N TYR A 128 14.02 -28.83 -13.64
CA TYR A 128 13.71 -30.20 -13.21
C TYR A 128 12.30 -30.27 -12.60
N SER A 129 11.50 -31.26 -12.99
CA SER A 129 10.26 -31.63 -12.28
C SER A 129 10.57 -32.64 -11.18
N LEU A 130 9.83 -32.55 -10.07
CA LEU A 130 9.91 -33.55 -8.98
C LEU A 130 9.44 -34.96 -9.41
N LYS A 131 8.71 -35.10 -10.53
CA LYS A 131 8.38 -36.42 -11.12
C LYS A 131 9.58 -37.13 -11.75
N VAL A 132 10.49 -36.37 -12.36
CA VAL A 132 11.64 -36.92 -13.10
C VAL A 132 12.91 -36.17 -12.66
N PRO A 133 13.28 -36.23 -11.37
CA PRO A 133 14.22 -35.29 -10.77
C PRO A 133 15.68 -35.48 -11.23
N GLN A 134 15.98 -36.53 -12.00
CA GLN A 134 17.31 -36.86 -12.49
C GLN A 134 17.60 -36.37 -13.91
N THR A 135 16.60 -35.87 -14.64
CA THR A 135 16.77 -35.37 -16.03
C THR A 135 16.08 -34.02 -16.18
N PRO A 136 16.75 -32.98 -16.72
CA PRO A 136 16.11 -31.69 -16.95
C PRO A 136 15.08 -31.78 -18.08
N ILE A 137 13.95 -31.08 -17.91
CA ILE A 137 12.89 -30.93 -18.92
C ILE A 137 13.24 -29.83 -19.92
N LYS A 138 13.88 -28.76 -19.45
CA LYS A 138 14.43 -27.68 -20.27
C LYS A 138 15.85 -27.36 -19.82
N VAL A 139 16.71 -27.11 -20.79
CA VAL A 139 18.11 -26.70 -20.62
C VAL A 139 18.32 -25.47 -21.49
N ILE A 140 18.98 -24.45 -20.93
CA ILE A 140 19.31 -23.20 -21.63
C ILE A 140 20.80 -22.95 -21.38
N ALA A 141 21.62 -23.13 -22.42
CA ALA A 141 23.01 -22.72 -22.39
C ALA A 141 23.06 -21.18 -22.51
N LEU A 142 23.95 -20.55 -21.74
CA LEU A 142 24.15 -19.09 -21.74
C LEU A 142 25.51 -18.69 -22.33
N SER A 143 26.32 -19.66 -22.74
CA SER A 143 27.49 -19.46 -23.60
C SER A 143 27.05 -19.45 -25.06
N ASP A 144 27.49 -18.44 -25.81
CA ASP A 144 27.13 -18.29 -27.22
C ASP A 144 27.58 -19.49 -28.08
N THR A 145 26.81 -19.78 -29.13
CA THR A 145 27.04 -20.85 -30.10
C THR A 145 26.88 -20.39 -31.55
N GLU A 146 26.58 -19.13 -31.84
CA GLU A 146 26.29 -18.68 -33.21
C GLU A 146 27.55 -18.19 -33.98
N GLU A 147 28.66 -17.86 -33.30
CA GLU A 147 29.97 -17.60 -33.94
C GLU A 147 30.73 -18.91 -34.31
N GLU A 148 30.19 -19.69 -35.25
CA GLU A 148 30.84 -20.90 -35.76
C GLU A 148 32.04 -20.62 -36.71
N THR A 149 32.37 -19.34 -36.97
CA THR A 149 33.52 -18.92 -37.78
C THR A 149 34.67 -18.34 -36.93
N LEU A 150 35.71 -19.17 -36.73
CA LEU A 150 37.05 -18.80 -36.20
C LEU A 150 37.22 -18.68 -34.67
N THR A 151 36.33 -19.25 -33.85
CA THR A 151 36.49 -19.29 -32.38
C THR A 151 37.49 -20.37 -31.92
N ILE A 152 38.65 -19.93 -31.41
CA ILE A 152 39.53 -20.76 -30.58
C ILE A 152 38.75 -21.17 -29.33
N LYS A 153 38.88 -22.43 -28.88
CA LYS A 153 38.24 -22.94 -27.65
C LYS A 153 38.80 -22.26 -26.39
N LYS A 154 38.34 -21.04 -26.09
CA LYS A 154 38.50 -20.36 -24.80
C LYS A 154 38.04 -21.32 -23.69
N GLY A 155 38.93 -21.68 -22.78
CA GLY A 155 38.60 -22.56 -21.65
C GLY A 155 37.74 -21.83 -20.61
N ARG A 156 36.89 -22.56 -19.86
CA ARG A 156 35.97 -22.00 -18.83
C ARG A 156 36.61 -21.03 -17.83
N ALA A 157 37.91 -21.15 -17.58
CA ALA A 157 38.64 -20.23 -16.70
C ALA A 157 38.77 -18.81 -17.30
N TYR A 158 38.89 -18.68 -18.62
CA TYR A 158 39.10 -17.40 -19.29
C TYR A 158 37.83 -16.54 -19.30
N THR A 159 36.67 -17.13 -19.58
CA THR A 159 35.38 -16.44 -19.58
C THR A 159 34.98 -16.02 -18.15
N ALA A 160 35.28 -16.86 -17.15
CA ALA A 160 35.13 -16.50 -15.74
C ALA A 160 36.03 -15.30 -15.34
N SER A 161 37.28 -15.26 -15.80
CA SER A 161 38.18 -14.10 -15.58
C SER A 161 37.79 -12.82 -16.35
N LEU A 162 36.73 -12.85 -17.15
CA LEU A 162 36.13 -11.70 -17.82
C LEU A 162 34.71 -11.39 -17.32
N GLY A 163 34.26 -12.06 -16.25
CA GLY A 163 32.89 -11.91 -15.73
C GLY A 163 31.78 -12.39 -16.68
N GLU A 164 32.13 -13.04 -17.80
CA GLU A 164 31.23 -13.56 -18.85
C GLU A 164 30.45 -14.81 -18.37
N THR A 165 30.05 -14.87 -17.09
CA THR A 165 29.31 -16.00 -16.51
C THR A 165 28.18 -15.54 -15.60
N ALA A 166 27.00 -16.13 -15.77
CA ALA A 166 25.84 -15.82 -14.94
C ALA A 166 26.12 -16.13 -13.47
N VAL A 167 25.71 -15.26 -12.55
CA VAL A 167 25.81 -15.40 -11.10
C VAL A 167 24.46 -15.72 -10.46
N ALA A 168 23.41 -15.06 -10.92
CA ALA A 168 22.07 -15.12 -10.35
C ALA A 168 21.01 -15.00 -11.44
N PHE A 169 19.78 -15.38 -11.12
CA PHE A 169 18.62 -15.18 -11.99
C PHE A 169 17.36 -15.03 -11.15
N ASP A 170 16.36 -14.32 -11.67
CA ASP A 170 15.04 -14.22 -11.04
C ASP A 170 13.91 -14.06 -12.08
N PHE A 171 12.69 -14.42 -11.69
CA PHE A 171 11.52 -14.38 -12.57
C PHE A 171 10.62 -13.16 -12.29
N GLY A 172 10.23 -12.46 -13.34
CA GLY A 172 9.15 -11.47 -13.28
C GLY A 172 7.73 -12.09 -13.31
N PRO A 173 6.68 -11.26 -13.33
CA PRO A 173 5.30 -11.71 -13.48
C PRO A 173 5.04 -12.38 -14.84
N GLN A 174 3.96 -13.14 -14.97
CA GLN A 174 3.57 -13.72 -16.25
C GLN A 174 3.04 -12.62 -17.19
N VAL A 175 3.57 -12.55 -18.41
CA VAL A 175 3.23 -11.55 -19.43
C VAL A 175 2.97 -12.21 -20.79
N PRO A 176 2.24 -11.56 -21.71
CA PRO A 176 2.29 -11.94 -23.13
C PRO A 176 3.71 -11.79 -23.66
N VAL A 177 4.24 -12.82 -24.30
CA VAL A 177 5.58 -12.81 -24.91
C VAL A 177 5.55 -11.90 -26.15
N PRO A 178 6.51 -10.96 -26.32
CA PRO A 178 6.50 -10.05 -27.46
C PRO A 178 6.52 -10.76 -28.81
N LYS A 179 5.79 -10.19 -29.79
CA LYS A 179 5.57 -10.81 -31.10
C LYS A 179 6.86 -10.99 -31.93
N HIS A 180 7.88 -10.16 -31.71
CA HIS A 180 9.20 -10.34 -32.33
C HIS A 180 9.86 -11.65 -31.85
N VAL A 181 9.86 -11.92 -30.53
CA VAL A 181 10.41 -13.16 -29.93
C VAL A 181 9.70 -14.41 -30.44
N LEU A 182 8.39 -14.35 -30.70
CA LEU A 182 7.61 -15.50 -31.18
C LEU A 182 7.79 -15.80 -32.67
N GLY A 183 8.24 -14.83 -33.46
CA GLY A 183 8.24 -14.89 -34.92
C GLY A 183 6.84 -14.82 -35.54
N GLN A 184 6.77 -14.63 -36.86
CA GLN A 184 5.52 -14.33 -37.60
C GLN A 184 4.56 -15.54 -37.79
N ARG A 185 4.40 -16.42 -36.80
CA ARG A 185 3.47 -17.57 -36.86
C ARG A 185 2.70 -17.82 -35.56
N GLY A 186 1.70 -16.97 -35.32
CA GLY A 186 0.65 -17.22 -34.33
C GLY A 186 -0.37 -16.08 -34.29
N SER A 187 -1.63 -16.39 -34.02
CA SER A 187 -2.68 -15.41 -33.69
C SER A 187 -3.18 -15.53 -32.24
N GLU A 188 -2.57 -16.44 -31.47
CA GLU A 188 -2.86 -16.62 -30.04
C GLU A 188 -1.77 -15.95 -29.20
N GLU A 189 -2.17 -15.30 -28.11
CA GLU A 189 -1.25 -14.66 -27.18
C GLU A 189 -0.58 -15.72 -26.30
N VAL A 190 0.73 -15.89 -26.50
CA VAL A 190 1.56 -16.84 -25.76
C VAL A 190 1.98 -16.20 -24.45
N LEU A 191 1.58 -16.77 -23.32
CA LEU A 191 1.96 -16.29 -22.00
C LEU A 191 3.26 -16.98 -21.52
N GLY A 192 4.22 -16.18 -21.06
CA GLY A 192 5.50 -16.64 -20.52
C GLY A 192 5.93 -15.83 -19.30
N TYR A 193 6.91 -16.35 -18.57
CA TYR A 193 7.58 -15.60 -17.50
C TYR A 193 8.91 -15.04 -18.03
N PRO A 194 9.19 -13.74 -17.87
CA PRO A 194 10.49 -13.18 -18.15
C PRO A 194 11.46 -13.67 -17.07
N LEU A 195 12.54 -14.29 -17.51
CA LEU A 195 13.65 -14.77 -16.69
C LEU A 195 14.82 -13.82 -16.92
N TYR A 196 15.11 -13.00 -15.91
CA TYR A 196 16.26 -12.09 -15.91
C TYR A 196 17.48 -12.83 -15.34
N ILE A 197 18.62 -12.68 -15.99
CA ILE A 197 19.85 -13.44 -15.74
C ILE A 197 20.99 -12.43 -15.60
N LEU A 198 21.57 -12.33 -14.41
CA LEU A 198 22.66 -11.39 -14.10
C LEU A 198 24.01 -12.11 -14.25
N TYR A 199 24.95 -11.46 -14.94
CA TYR A 199 26.33 -11.88 -15.10
C TYR A 199 27.24 -11.16 -14.09
N GLU A 200 28.41 -11.75 -13.86
CA GLU A 200 29.41 -11.33 -12.88
C GLU A 200 30.04 -9.97 -13.21
N ASN A 201 30.01 -9.57 -14.49
CA ASN A 201 30.40 -8.25 -15.02
C ASN A 201 29.28 -7.17 -14.94
N GLY A 202 28.12 -7.49 -14.36
CA GLY A 202 26.95 -6.60 -14.29
C GLY A 202 25.99 -6.69 -15.47
N GLU A 203 26.35 -7.34 -16.58
CA GLU A 203 25.44 -7.52 -17.71
C GLU A 203 24.20 -8.30 -17.30
N THR A 204 23.02 -7.81 -17.69
CA THR A 204 21.76 -8.51 -17.50
C THR A 204 21.24 -9.00 -18.85
N PHE A 205 20.78 -10.25 -18.91
CA PHE A 205 20.10 -10.84 -20.07
C PHE A 205 18.67 -11.24 -19.70
N LEU A 206 17.82 -11.34 -20.71
CA LEU A 206 16.41 -11.71 -20.61
C LEU A 206 16.11 -12.95 -21.46
N THR A 207 15.25 -13.84 -20.98
CA THR A 207 14.64 -14.88 -21.82
C THR A 207 13.20 -15.18 -21.37
N TYR A 208 12.32 -15.49 -22.32
CA TYR A 208 10.90 -15.75 -22.04
C TYR A 208 10.64 -17.25 -21.89
N ILE A 209 10.10 -17.67 -20.72
CA ILE A 209 9.97 -19.08 -20.35
C ILE A 209 8.51 -19.50 -20.08
N SER A 210 8.02 -20.38 -20.95
CA SER A 210 6.84 -21.22 -20.73
C SER A 210 7.28 -22.68 -20.67
N LEU A 211 6.72 -23.44 -19.73
CA LEU A 211 6.80 -24.91 -19.69
C LEU A 211 5.54 -25.58 -20.27
N LEU A 212 4.51 -24.80 -20.61
CA LEU A 212 3.26 -25.27 -21.22
C LEU A 212 3.32 -25.33 -22.75
N GLN A 213 4.09 -24.42 -23.36
CA GLN A 213 4.13 -24.24 -24.82
C GLN A 213 5.58 -24.29 -25.32
N SER A 214 5.92 -25.35 -26.05
CA SER A 214 7.24 -25.56 -26.66
C SER A 214 7.30 -24.94 -28.07
N ILE A 215 7.29 -23.60 -28.12
CA ILE A 215 7.47 -22.83 -29.37
C ILE A 215 8.97 -22.62 -29.61
N GLY A 216 9.43 -22.75 -30.86
CA GLY A 216 10.85 -22.96 -31.18
C GLY A 216 11.81 -21.85 -30.77
N SER A 217 11.35 -20.59 -30.72
CA SER A 217 12.14 -19.43 -30.28
C SER A 217 12.01 -19.12 -28.78
N LEU A 218 11.10 -19.80 -28.07
CA LEU A 218 10.70 -19.45 -26.71
C LEU A 218 11.74 -19.99 -25.72
N GLY A 219 12.79 -19.21 -25.51
CA GLY A 219 14.02 -19.62 -24.82
C GLY A 219 15.30 -19.05 -25.46
N LYS A 220 15.22 -18.29 -26.55
CA LYS A 220 16.32 -17.42 -27.03
C LYS A 220 16.77 -16.48 -25.91
N LEU A 221 18.07 -16.22 -25.82
CA LEU A 221 18.63 -15.19 -24.96
C LEU A 221 18.54 -13.82 -25.65
N LEU A 222 18.12 -12.79 -24.92
CA LEU A 222 18.00 -11.41 -25.37
C LEU A 222 18.90 -10.55 -24.47
N GLY A 223 19.62 -9.59 -25.05
CA GLY A 223 20.51 -8.69 -24.34
C GLY A 223 21.97 -8.75 -24.85
N PRO A 224 22.92 -8.14 -24.12
CA PRO A 224 22.75 -7.52 -22.80
C PRO A 224 21.73 -6.37 -22.82
N LEU A 225 20.94 -6.24 -21.75
CA LEU A 225 19.98 -5.14 -21.58
C LEU A 225 20.76 -3.87 -21.22
N PRO A 226 20.70 -2.78 -22.00
CA PRO A 226 21.52 -1.60 -21.76
C PRO A 226 21.04 -0.84 -20.51
N MET A 227 22.00 -0.44 -19.66
CA MET A 227 21.73 0.39 -18.48
C MET A 227 21.84 1.89 -18.77
N HIS A 228 20.80 2.64 -18.37
CA HIS A 228 20.67 4.09 -18.56
C HIS A 228 20.47 4.81 -17.21
N PRO A 229 21.04 6.01 -17.01
CA PRO A 229 22.01 6.68 -17.88
C PRO A 229 23.30 5.85 -18.00
N ALA A 230 24.00 5.99 -19.12
CA ALA A 230 25.25 5.26 -19.33
C ALA A 230 26.35 5.85 -18.43
N ALA A 231 26.85 5.05 -17.49
CA ALA A 231 27.87 5.43 -16.52
C ALA A 231 28.91 4.31 -16.36
N GLU A 232 30.14 4.67 -16.01
CA GLU A 232 31.26 3.72 -15.90
C GLU A 232 31.09 2.75 -14.73
N ASP A 233 30.35 3.14 -13.69
CA ASP A 233 30.00 2.36 -12.50
C ASP A 233 28.70 1.53 -12.63
N ASN A 234 28.07 1.50 -13.81
CA ASN A 234 26.97 0.56 -14.08
C ASN A 234 27.43 -0.90 -14.24
N TYR A 235 28.70 -1.11 -14.62
CA TYR A 235 29.24 -2.42 -14.98
C TYR A 235 30.55 -2.66 -14.21
N GLY A 236 30.65 -3.83 -13.57
CA GLY A 236 31.75 -4.16 -12.67
C GLY A 236 31.76 -5.65 -12.33
N TYR A 237 32.93 -6.16 -11.93
CA TYR A 237 33.18 -7.59 -11.75
C TYR A 237 32.73 -8.15 -10.37
N ASP A 238 31.86 -7.42 -9.65
CA ASP A 238 31.38 -7.76 -8.32
C ASP A 238 29.84 -7.89 -8.24
N ALA A 239 29.15 -7.98 -9.37
CA ALA A 239 27.71 -8.23 -9.42
C ALA A 239 27.40 -9.64 -8.87
N CYS A 240 26.51 -9.75 -7.87
CA CYS A 240 26.34 -10.99 -7.10
C CYS A 240 24.88 -11.50 -7.00
N ALA A 241 23.87 -10.62 -7.06
CA ALA A 241 22.46 -11.02 -6.99
C ALA A 241 21.51 -10.10 -7.78
N VAL A 242 20.43 -10.69 -8.30
CA VAL A 242 19.31 -9.99 -8.93
C VAL A 242 17.99 -10.37 -8.27
N LEU A 243 17.04 -9.45 -8.20
CA LEU A 243 15.68 -9.65 -7.69
C LEU A 243 14.67 -8.88 -8.56
N CYS A 244 13.66 -9.54 -9.11
CA CYS A 244 12.56 -8.86 -9.79
C CYS A 244 11.42 -8.59 -8.81
N LEU A 245 11.03 -7.32 -8.62
CA LEU A 245 9.83 -6.98 -7.86
C LEU A 245 8.57 -7.19 -8.71
N PRO A 246 7.45 -7.68 -8.13
CA PRO A 246 6.23 -7.98 -8.86
C PRO A 246 5.35 -6.71 -9.02
N CYS A 247 5.82 -5.79 -9.86
CA CYS A 247 5.20 -4.51 -10.19
C CYS A 247 5.11 -4.33 -11.71
N VAL A 248 4.44 -3.26 -12.16
CA VAL A 248 4.34 -2.91 -13.60
C VAL A 248 4.67 -1.42 -13.75
N PRO A 249 5.75 -1.04 -14.48
CA PRO A 249 6.77 -1.89 -15.08
C PRO A 249 7.53 -2.75 -14.05
N ASN A 250 8.25 -3.77 -14.54
CA ASN A 250 9.11 -4.59 -13.68
C ASN A 250 10.24 -3.70 -13.11
N ILE A 251 10.52 -3.83 -11.81
CA ILE A 251 11.71 -3.24 -11.19
C ILE A 251 12.68 -4.38 -10.88
N LEU A 252 13.90 -4.29 -11.39
CA LEU A 252 15.01 -5.14 -10.99
C LEU A 252 15.80 -4.45 -9.89
N VAL A 253 16.15 -5.20 -8.86
CA VAL A 253 17.22 -4.86 -7.93
C VAL A 253 18.45 -5.65 -8.32
N ILE A 254 19.53 -4.98 -8.71
CA ILE A 254 20.85 -5.58 -8.92
C ILE A 254 21.70 -5.25 -7.69
N ALA A 255 22.45 -6.21 -7.17
CA ALA A 255 23.26 -6.07 -5.96
C ALA A 255 24.69 -6.54 -6.16
N THR A 256 25.65 -5.76 -5.65
CA THR A 256 27.09 -6.05 -5.74
C THR A 256 27.66 -6.60 -4.43
N GLU A 257 28.86 -7.17 -4.47
CA GLU A 257 29.59 -7.60 -3.27
C GLU A 257 30.14 -6.43 -2.45
N SER A 258 30.40 -5.28 -3.10
CA SER A 258 30.80 -4.01 -2.49
C SER A 258 29.70 -3.32 -1.66
N GLY A 259 28.44 -3.71 -1.83
CA GLY A 259 27.31 -3.20 -1.05
C GLY A 259 26.35 -2.28 -1.78
N MET A 260 26.56 -2.03 -3.08
CA MET A 260 25.67 -1.22 -3.90
C MET A 260 24.41 -1.99 -4.30
N LEU A 261 23.28 -1.29 -4.34
CA LEU A 261 22.00 -1.78 -4.85
C LEU A 261 21.48 -0.80 -5.90
N TYR A 262 21.28 -1.26 -7.12
CA TYR A 262 20.75 -0.49 -8.25
C TYR A 262 19.27 -0.83 -8.44
N HIS A 263 18.41 0.18 -8.51
CA HIS A 263 16.98 0.01 -8.77
C HIS A 263 16.64 0.35 -10.21
N CYS A 264 16.67 -0.67 -11.06
CA CYS A 264 16.44 -0.52 -12.50
C CYS A 264 14.95 -0.71 -12.84
N VAL A 265 14.31 0.31 -13.39
CA VAL A 265 13.01 0.19 -14.05
C VAL A 265 13.23 -0.42 -15.44
N VAL A 266 12.57 -1.54 -15.73
CA VAL A 266 12.61 -2.18 -17.05
C VAL A 266 11.56 -1.53 -17.95
N LEU A 267 12.01 -0.89 -19.03
CA LEU A 267 11.15 -0.35 -20.08
C LEU A 267 11.46 -1.05 -21.41
N ASP A 268 10.48 -1.15 -22.31
CA ASP A 268 10.72 -1.65 -23.66
C ASP A 268 11.60 -0.65 -24.45
N GLY A 269 12.46 -1.16 -25.33
CA GLY A 269 13.34 -0.32 -26.15
C GLY A 269 12.58 0.50 -27.20
N GLU A 270 12.98 1.75 -27.39
CA GLU A 270 12.39 2.65 -28.38
C GLU A 270 12.80 2.26 -29.82
N GLU A 271 11.93 2.52 -30.82
CA GLU A 271 12.26 2.35 -32.23
C GLU A 271 13.13 3.54 -32.68
N ASP A 272 14.45 3.34 -32.69
CA ASP A 272 15.46 4.40 -32.88
C ASP A 272 15.56 4.86 -34.35
N ASP A 273 14.65 5.75 -34.76
CA ASP A 273 14.51 6.32 -36.10
C ASP A 273 15.83 6.88 -36.69
N GLU A 274 16.78 7.35 -35.86
CA GLU A 274 17.99 8.03 -36.34
C GLU A 274 19.20 7.11 -36.59
N GLN A 275 19.19 5.83 -36.18
CA GLN A 275 20.34 4.91 -36.36
C GLN A 275 20.24 3.98 -37.60
N SER A 276 19.25 4.21 -38.48
CA SER A 276 18.93 3.31 -39.60
C SER A 276 20.01 3.14 -40.69
N GLU A 277 21.10 3.92 -40.71
CA GLU A 277 22.14 3.82 -41.76
C GLU A 277 23.20 2.73 -41.54
N LYS A 278 23.24 2.03 -40.38
CA LYS A 278 24.31 1.05 -40.09
C LYS A 278 23.89 -0.40 -39.80
N SER A 279 22.62 -0.68 -39.52
CA SER A 279 22.14 -2.06 -39.40
C SER A 279 21.37 -2.49 -40.65
N TRP A 280 21.86 -3.51 -41.35
CA TRP A 280 21.22 -4.08 -42.54
C TRP A 280 20.45 -5.38 -42.25
N ASP A 281 20.22 -5.75 -40.97
CA ASP A 281 19.36 -6.89 -40.60
C ASP A 281 18.03 -6.39 -40.00
N PRO A 282 16.86 -6.59 -40.67
CA PRO A 282 15.54 -6.28 -40.13
C PRO A 282 15.08 -7.30 -39.05
N ARG A 283 16.02 -7.77 -38.23
CA ARG A 283 15.86 -8.65 -37.07
C ARG A 283 16.55 -8.09 -35.82
N SER A 284 16.76 -6.77 -35.78
CA SER A 284 17.07 -6.06 -34.55
C SER A 284 15.89 -6.23 -33.59
N ASP A 285 15.93 -7.27 -32.75
CA ASP A 285 14.92 -7.50 -31.70
C ASP A 285 14.85 -6.23 -30.82
N LEU A 286 13.65 -5.75 -30.50
CA LEU A 286 13.47 -4.66 -29.53
C LEU A 286 13.79 -5.20 -28.13
N ILE A 287 15.05 -5.06 -27.73
CA ILE A 287 15.57 -5.47 -26.43
C ILE A 287 15.15 -4.42 -25.37
N PRO A 288 14.53 -4.82 -24.24
CA PRO A 288 14.21 -3.89 -23.15
C PRO A 288 15.46 -3.29 -22.50
N SER A 289 15.32 -2.04 -22.03
CA SER A 289 16.38 -1.25 -21.40
C SER A 289 16.18 -1.13 -19.88
N LEU A 290 17.28 -0.92 -19.15
CA LEU A 290 17.31 -0.82 -17.69
C LEU A 290 17.58 0.63 -17.25
N TYR A 291 16.54 1.33 -16.81
CA TYR A 291 16.67 2.71 -16.34
C TYR A 291 16.92 2.73 -14.83
N VAL A 292 18.15 3.05 -14.42
CA VAL A 292 18.57 3.16 -13.01
C VAL A 292 17.87 4.38 -12.38
N PHE A 293 16.90 4.12 -11.51
CA PHE A 293 16.10 5.15 -10.83
C PHE A 293 16.79 5.68 -9.57
N GLU A 294 17.42 4.80 -8.80
CA GLU A 294 18.33 5.16 -7.71
C GLU A 294 19.43 4.09 -7.55
N CYS A 295 20.54 4.49 -6.90
CA CYS A 295 21.61 3.60 -6.45
C CYS A 295 21.84 3.83 -4.95
N VAL A 296 22.13 2.75 -4.20
CA VAL A 296 22.09 2.73 -2.74
C VAL A 296 23.28 1.97 -2.17
N GLU A 297 24.19 2.66 -1.49
CA GLU A 297 25.26 2.07 -0.67
C GLU A 297 24.66 1.49 0.64
N LEU A 298 24.83 0.20 0.90
CA LEU A 298 24.54 -0.37 2.22
C LEU A 298 25.69 -0.13 3.21
N GLU A 299 25.37 0.21 4.46
CA GLU A 299 26.38 0.24 5.52
C GLU A 299 26.73 -1.19 5.97
N LEU A 300 27.62 -1.84 5.22
CA LEU A 300 28.02 -3.23 5.45
C LEU A 300 28.71 -3.42 6.81
N ALA A 301 29.57 -2.49 7.21
CA ALA A 301 30.20 -2.43 8.53
C ALA A 301 30.01 -1.04 9.14
N LEU A 302 29.83 -0.98 10.46
CA LEU A 302 29.57 0.29 11.15
C LEU A 302 30.77 1.22 11.01
N LYS A 303 30.62 2.32 10.26
CA LYS A 303 31.63 3.38 10.17
C LYS A 303 31.86 3.97 11.58
N LEU A 304 33.07 3.80 12.11
CA LEU A 304 33.52 4.36 13.39
C LEU A 304 34.44 5.55 13.10
N ALA A 305 34.43 6.56 13.98
CA ALA A 305 35.34 7.69 13.87
C ALA A 305 36.73 7.29 14.38
N THR A 306 37.60 6.85 13.48
CA THR A 306 39.05 6.80 13.70
C THR A 306 39.60 8.22 13.84
N GLY A 307 40.58 8.39 14.71
CA GLY A 307 41.38 9.63 14.77
C GLY A 307 42.52 9.57 13.75
N ASP A 308 42.92 10.76 13.29
CA ASP A 308 44.06 11.06 12.42
C ASP A 308 44.01 10.54 10.96
N GLU A 309 44.84 11.19 10.13
CA GLU A 309 44.71 11.27 8.66
C GLU A 309 45.37 10.10 7.91
N GLU A 310 45.02 8.86 8.27
CA GLU A 310 45.22 7.71 7.37
C GLU A 310 43.89 7.44 6.65
N ASP A 311 43.92 7.39 5.31
CA ASP A 311 42.76 6.98 4.50
C ASP A 311 42.23 5.65 5.07
N PRO A 312 40.92 5.53 5.37
CA PRO A 312 40.39 4.36 6.05
C PRO A 312 40.62 3.16 5.16
N LEU A 313 41.61 2.32 5.51
CA LEU A 313 42.03 1.17 4.72
C LEU A 313 40.79 0.44 4.22
N GLU A 314 40.55 0.55 2.90
CA GLU A 314 39.43 -0.07 2.22
C GLU A 314 39.68 -1.58 2.23
N SER A 315 39.41 -2.21 3.38
CA SER A 315 39.52 -3.65 3.52
C SER A 315 38.47 -4.21 2.57
N ASP A 316 38.91 -4.93 1.53
CA ASP A 316 38.11 -5.52 0.45
C ASP A 316 37.05 -6.48 1.00
N PHE A 317 36.03 -5.93 1.66
CA PHE A 317 35.01 -6.66 2.39
C PHE A 317 33.85 -6.96 1.47
N SER A 318 34.18 -7.62 0.35
CA SER A 318 33.22 -8.39 -0.44
C SER A 318 32.38 -9.22 0.53
N CYS A 319 31.07 -9.00 0.51
CA CYS A 319 30.14 -9.88 1.22
C CYS A 319 28.89 -10.13 0.37
N PRO A 320 28.86 -11.21 -0.43
CA PRO A 320 27.83 -11.43 -1.44
C PRO A 320 26.41 -11.35 -0.87
N ILE A 321 25.65 -10.38 -1.38
CA ILE A 321 24.31 -10.06 -0.92
C ILE A 321 23.33 -11.13 -1.40
N LYS A 322 22.45 -11.57 -0.50
CA LYS A 322 21.26 -12.34 -0.87
C LYS A 322 20.01 -11.48 -0.70
N LEU A 323 19.27 -11.35 -1.79
CA LEU A 323 18.05 -10.55 -1.90
C LEU A 323 16.81 -11.43 -1.63
N HIS A 324 15.85 -10.91 -0.85
CA HIS A 324 14.62 -11.60 -0.44
C HIS A 324 13.40 -10.68 -0.59
N ARG A 325 12.39 -11.07 -1.38
CA ARG A 325 11.13 -10.30 -1.52
C ARG A 325 10.31 -10.34 -0.21
N ASP A 326 9.69 -9.23 0.20
CA ASP A 326 8.68 -9.26 1.27
C ASP A 326 7.36 -9.86 0.72
N PRO A 327 6.81 -10.93 1.31
CA PRO A 327 5.59 -11.60 0.83
C PRO A 327 4.28 -10.82 1.12
N LYS A 328 4.35 -9.67 1.79
CA LYS A 328 3.21 -8.80 2.13
C LYS A 328 3.34 -7.37 1.60
N CYS A 329 4.55 -6.89 1.35
CA CYS A 329 4.82 -5.51 0.96
C CYS A 329 5.61 -5.49 -0.36
N PRO A 330 4.97 -5.37 -1.54
CA PRO A 330 5.68 -5.47 -2.84
C PRO A 330 6.68 -4.32 -3.05
N SER A 331 6.50 -3.21 -2.33
CA SER A 331 7.39 -2.06 -2.24
C SER A 331 8.56 -2.25 -1.28
N ARG A 332 8.77 -3.46 -0.72
CA ARG A 332 9.85 -3.75 0.24
C ARG A 332 10.54 -5.08 -0.07
N TYR A 333 11.83 -5.11 0.17
CA TYR A 333 12.64 -6.32 0.14
C TYR A 333 13.75 -6.24 1.21
N HIS A 334 14.46 -7.35 1.38
CA HIS A 334 15.49 -7.49 2.41
C HIS A 334 16.79 -8.02 1.83
N CYS A 335 17.91 -7.52 2.34
CA CYS A 335 19.26 -7.92 1.97
C CYS A 335 19.91 -8.63 3.17
N THR A 336 20.46 -9.82 2.96
CA THR A 336 21.27 -10.52 3.97
C THR A 336 22.67 -10.75 3.42
N HIS A 337 23.68 -10.35 4.18
CA HIS A 337 25.10 -10.49 3.83
C HIS A 337 25.89 -11.03 5.04
N GLU A 338 27.22 -11.15 4.94
CA GLU A 338 28.06 -11.67 6.04
C GLU A 338 27.92 -10.81 7.30
N ALA A 339 27.95 -9.49 7.16
CA ALA A 339 28.01 -8.52 8.25
C ALA A 339 26.65 -8.04 8.79
N GLY A 340 25.52 -8.41 8.17
CA GLY A 340 24.22 -7.94 8.65
C GLY A 340 22.98 -8.30 7.82
N VAL A 341 21.88 -7.65 8.21
CA VAL A 341 20.59 -7.65 7.52
C VAL A 341 20.07 -6.24 7.39
N HIS A 342 19.75 -5.87 6.16
CA HIS A 342 19.13 -4.62 5.79
C HIS A 342 17.71 -4.85 5.24
N SER A 343 16.82 -3.89 5.46
CA SER A 343 15.52 -3.81 4.79
C SER A 343 15.44 -2.54 3.97
N VAL A 344 15.01 -2.65 2.72
CA VAL A 344 14.90 -1.52 1.79
C VAL A 344 13.44 -1.38 1.35
N GLY A 345 12.87 -0.20 1.59
CA GLY A 345 11.51 0.16 1.20
C GLY A 345 11.51 1.24 0.12
N LEU A 346 11.03 0.90 -1.08
CA LEU A 346 10.87 1.83 -2.19
C LEU A 346 9.69 2.76 -1.90
N THR A 347 9.96 4.04 -1.75
CA THR A 347 8.99 5.09 -1.42
C THR A 347 8.25 5.57 -2.68
N TRP A 348 9.00 5.74 -3.77
CA TRP A 348 8.54 6.20 -5.09
C TRP A 348 7.69 5.21 -5.88
N ILE A 349 7.77 3.89 -5.62
CA ILE A 349 7.02 2.88 -6.40
C ILE A 349 5.49 3.11 -6.38
N ASN A 350 4.96 3.64 -5.27
CA ASN A 350 3.54 4.01 -5.16
C ASN A 350 3.19 5.31 -5.91
N LYS A 351 4.18 6.16 -6.21
CA LYS A 351 4.03 7.31 -7.11
C LYS A 351 4.16 6.90 -8.57
N LEU A 352 5.11 6.01 -8.89
CA LEU A 352 5.26 5.46 -10.25
C LEU A 352 3.97 4.79 -10.71
N HIS A 353 3.36 3.93 -9.89
CA HIS A 353 2.05 3.33 -10.20
C HIS A 353 0.89 4.34 -10.29
N LYS A 354 0.98 5.54 -9.69
CA LYS A 354 -0.01 6.61 -9.88
C LYS A 354 0.21 7.34 -11.20
N PHE A 355 1.45 7.74 -11.48
CA PHE A 355 1.85 8.44 -12.70
C PHE A 355 1.51 7.62 -13.96
N LEU A 356 1.74 6.30 -13.92
CA LEU A 356 1.34 5.36 -14.96
C LEU A 356 -0.18 5.10 -15.05
N GLY A 357 -0.97 5.75 -14.18
CA GLY A 357 -2.44 5.70 -14.16
C GLY A 357 -3.10 7.08 -14.16
N SER A 358 -2.35 8.16 -14.37
CA SER A 358 -2.83 9.51 -14.62
C SER A 358 -2.84 9.80 -16.13
N ASP A 359 -3.77 10.63 -16.59
CA ASP A 359 -3.81 11.07 -17.98
C ASP A 359 -2.62 11.98 -18.33
N GLU A 360 -2.15 11.96 -19.59
CA GLU A 360 -0.97 12.66 -20.13
C GLU A 360 -0.90 14.19 -19.86
N GLU A 361 -2.00 14.82 -19.45
CA GLU A 361 -2.04 16.25 -19.11
C GLU A 361 -1.62 16.54 -17.66
N ASP A 362 -1.51 15.53 -16.79
CA ASP A 362 -1.12 15.67 -15.37
C ASP A 362 0.40 15.84 -15.18
N LYS A 363 0.86 17.06 -15.43
CA LYS A 363 2.25 17.48 -15.20
C LYS A 363 2.64 17.50 -13.72
N ASP A 364 1.67 17.63 -12.82
CA ASP A 364 1.91 17.69 -11.39
C ASP A 364 2.28 16.29 -10.86
N SER A 365 1.68 15.21 -11.39
CA SER A 365 2.08 13.82 -11.10
C SER A 365 3.51 13.49 -11.55
N LEU A 366 3.96 14.00 -12.70
CA LEU A 366 5.36 13.85 -13.13
C LEU A 366 6.31 14.62 -12.20
N GLN A 367 5.94 15.83 -11.78
CA GLN A 367 6.73 16.61 -10.83
C GLN A 367 6.73 15.99 -9.43
N GLU A 368 5.64 15.33 -9.00
CA GLU A 368 5.62 14.52 -7.78
C GLU A 368 6.56 13.32 -7.88
N LEU A 369 6.68 12.66 -9.03
CA LEU A 369 7.57 11.51 -9.22
C LEU A 369 9.06 11.92 -9.30
N GLY A 370 9.35 13.03 -9.99
CA GLY A 370 10.71 13.58 -10.11
C GLY A 370 11.24 14.32 -8.88
N ALA A 371 10.39 14.60 -7.88
CA ALA A 371 10.83 15.15 -6.61
C ALA A 371 11.62 14.09 -5.81
N GLU A 372 12.87 14.39 -5.42
CA GLU A 372 13.79 13.45 -4.75
C GLU A 372 13.13 12.67 -3.58
N GLN A 373 12.74 11.43 -3.83
CA GLN A 373 12.23 10.49 -2.83
C GLN A 373 13.05 9.21 -2.86
N LYS A 374 14.20 9.28 -2.19
CA LYS A 374 15.10 8.15 -1.94
C LYS A 374 14.34 7.04 -1.20
N CYS A 375 14.71 5.78 -1.44
CA CYS A 375 14.22 4.67 -0.63
C CYS A 375 14.58 4.82 0.85
N PHE A 376 13.86 4.08 1.69
CA PHE A 376 14.17 3.94 3.10
C PHE A 376 14.99 2.67 3.34
N VAL A 377 16.22 2.83 3.87
CA VAL A 377 17.10 1.73 4.25
C VAL A 377 17.15 1.61 5.79
N GLU A 378 16.87 0.42 6.31
CA GLU A 378 16.98 0.09 7.73
C GLU A 378 18.01 -1.03 7.93
N HIS A 379 19.15 -0.70 8.56
CA HIS A 379 20.06 -1.70 9.12
C HIS A 379 19.38 -2.31 10.37
N ILE A 380 18.82 -3.52 10.24
CA ILE A 380 18.05 -4.17 11.32
C ILE A 380 18.96 -4.92 12.28
N LEU A 381 19.95 -5.63 11.73
CA LEU A 381 20.79 -6.59 12.45
C LEU A 381 22.23 -6.47 11.98
N CYS A 382 23.14 -6.10 12.87
CA CYS A 382 24.58 -6.05 12.58
C CYS A 382 25.27 -7.24 13.25
N THR A 383 25.94 -8.07 12.44
CA THR A 383 26.72 -9.24 12.88
C THR A 383 28.22 -8.91 13.01
N LYS A 384 28.68 -7.81 12.39
CA LYS A 384 30.06 -7.29 12.43
C LYS A 384 30.10 -5.84 12.97
N PRO A 385 29.75 -5.60 14.25
CA PRO A 385 29.64 -4.25 14.81
C PRO A 385 30.98 -3.55 15.09
N LEU A 386 32.11 -4.25 14.91
CA LEU A 386 33.47 -3.74 15.14
C LEU A 386 34.43 -4.30 14.06
N PRO A 387 35.35 -3.51 13.49
CA PRO A 387 36.28 -3.97 12.45
C PRO A 387 37.19 -5.12 12.91
N CYS A 388 37.64 -5.11 14.18
CA CYS A 388 38.54 -6.14 14.73
C CYS A 388 37.90 -7.54 14.88
N ARG A 389 36.60 -7.69 14.55
CA ARG A 389 35.82 -8.90 14.84
C ARG A 389 35.32 -9.60 13.59
N GLN A 390 35.40 -10.92 13.63
CA GLN A 390 34.80 -11.79 12.61
C GLN A 390 33.26 -11.68 12.66
N PRO A 391 32.59 -11.63 11.50
CA PRO A 391 31.12 -11.58 11.44
C PRO A 391 30.47 -12.84 12.03
N SER A 392 29.15 -12.77 12.22
CA SER A 392 28.30 -13.94 12.45
C SER A 392 27.28 -14.09 11.29
N PRO A 393 27.71 -14.56 10.10
CA PRO A 393 26.89 -14.54 8.89
C PRO A 393 25.54 -15.23 9.02
N ILE A 394 24.54 -14.66 8.37
CA ILE A 394 23.18 -15.18 8.35
C ILE A 394 23.11 -16.43 7.46
N ARG A 395 22.64 -17.54 8.04
CA ARG A 395 22.50 -18.85 7.36
C ARG A 395 21.04 -19.20 7.07
N GLY A 396 20.10 -18.64 7.83
CA GLY A 396 18.67 -18.70 7.55
C GLY A 396 18.02 -17.32 7.68
N PHE A 397 17.12 -16.98 6.77
CA PHE A 397 16.33 -15.74 6.79
C PHE A 397 14.89 -16.05 6.36
N TRP A 398 13.91 -15.47 7.06
CA TRP A 398 12.50 -15.63 6.72
C TRP A 398 11.65 -14.46 7.21
N ILE A 399 10.61 -14.09 6.46
CA ILE A 399 9.55 -13.18 6.92
C ILE A 399 8.28 -13.97 7.22
N VAL A 400 7.95 -14.12 8.50
CA VAL A 400 6.64 -14.61 8.94
C VAL A 400 5.68 -13.44 8.94
N SER A 401 4.44 -13.65 8.49
CA SER A 401 3.37 -12.64 8.59
C SER A 401 2.14 -13.29 9.17
N ASP A 402 1.92 -13.04 10.45
CA ASP A 402 0.82 -13.57 11.26
C ASP A 402 -0.04 -12.40 11.81
N ILE A 403 -1.01 -12.69 12.67
CA ILE A 403 -1.91 -11.72 13.32
C ILE A 403 -1.15 -10.57 14.03
N LEU A 404 0.09 -10.82 14.46
CA LEU A 404 0.97 -9.83 15.12
C LEU A 404 1.74 -8.92 14.15
N GLY A 405 1.58 -9.08 12.83
CA GLY A 405 2.27 -8.31 11.79
C GLY A 405 3.50 -9.02 11.19
N PRO A 406 4.21 -8.36 10.25
CA PRO A 406 5.41 -8.92 9.63
C PRO A 406 6.55 -9.02 10.64
N THR A 407 7.13 -10.21 10.76
CA THR A 407 8.20 -10.54 11.71
C THR A 407 9.34 -11.23 10.97
N MET A 408 10.51 -10.60 11.00
CA MET A 408 11.77 -11.16 10.54
C MET A 408 12.23 -12.27 11.49
N ILE A 409 12.69 -13.39 10.93
CA ILE A 409 13.38 -14.46 11.63
C ILE A 409 14.73 -14.68 10.94
N CYS A 410 15.82 -14.53 11.69
CA CYS A 410 17.18 -14.80 11.24
C CYS A 410 17.80 -15.95 12.05
N ILE A 411 18.64 -16.76 11.41
CA ILE A 411 19.47 -17.78 12.05
C ILE A 411 20.93 -17.52 11.67
N THR A 412 21.80 -17.33 12.66
CA THR A 412 23.23 -17.04 12.47
C THR A 412 24.07 -18.30 12.19
N ASN A 413 25.35 -18.11 11.85
CA ASN A 413 26.35 -19.19 11.78
C ASN A 413 26.63 -19.89 13.13
N THR A 414 26.18 -19.32 14.25
CA THR A 414 26.21 -19.90 15.61
C THR A 414 24.89 -20.56 16.02
N TYR A 415 23.91 -20.64 15.12
CA TYR A 415 22.54 -21.11 15.35
C TYR A 415 21.73 -20.27 16.36
N GLU A 416 22.11 -19.01 16.57
CA GLU A 416 21.27 -18.07 17.33
C GLU A 416 20.06 -17.67 16.47
N CYS A 417 18.85 -17.90 17.00
CA CYS A 417 17.59 -17.58 16.33
C CYS A 417 17.06 -16.24 16.82
N ILE A 418 16.91 -15.29 15.91
CA ILE A 418 16.65 -13.88 16.19
C ILE A 418 15.33 -13.49 15.55
N THR A 419 14.32 -13.18 16.37
CA THR A 419 13.00 -12.74 15.91
C THR A 419 12.82 -11.24 16.14
N ARG A 420 12.46 -10.48 15.10
CA ARG A 420 12.17 -9.04 15.18
C ARG A 420 10.89 -8.69 14.42
N PRO A 421 9.88 -8.08 15.07
CA PRO A 421 8.81 -7.41 14.34
C PRO A 421 9.41 -6.35 13.42
N LEU A 422 9.05 -6.38 12.14
CA LEU A 422 9.44 -5.33 11.19
C LEU A 422 8.53 -4.13 11.40
N LEU A 423 9.12 -2.93 11.51
CA LEU A 423 8.34 -1.71 11.51
C LEU A 423 7.65 -1.57 10.15
N SER A 424 6.38 -1.14 10.16
CA SER A 424 5.60 -0.93 8.93
C SER A 424 5.89 0.47 8.35
N THR A 425 7.17 0.79 8.13
CA THR A 425 7.59 2.10 7.60
C THR A 425 6.98 2.40 6.23
N VAL A 426 6.72 1.37 5.42
CA VAL A 426 5.91 1.45 4.20
C VAL A 426 4.48 0.97 4.50
N HIS A 427 3.73 1.78 5.26
CA HIS A 427 2.30 1.54 5.49
C HIS A 427 1.50 1.72 4.19
N PRO A 428 0.64 0.76 3.79
CA PRO A 428 -0.56 1.14 3.02
C PRO A 428 -1.40 2.09 3.88
N ALA A 429 -2.09 3.04 3.24
CA ALA A 429 -2.73 4.17 3.92
C ALA A 429 -3.50 3.77 5.19
N SER A 430 -3.25 4.53 6.28
CA SER A 430 -3.82 4.33 7.61
C SER A 430 -5.32 4.00 7.52
N PRO A 431 -5.80 2.87 8.10
CA PRO A 431 -7.21 2.51 8.03
C PRO A 431 -8.03 3.67 8.62
N PRO A 432 -9.07 4.14 7.91
CA PRO A 432 -9.75 5.38 8.28
C PRO A 432 -10.21 5.35 9.73
N LEU A 433 -9.82 6.37 10.49
CA LEU A 433 -10.27 6.59 11.86
C LEU A 433 -11.79 6.53 11.93
N LEU A 434 -12.35 6.15 13.07
CA LEU A 434 -13.82 6.15 13.28
C LEU A 434 -14.49 7.53 13.11
N CYS A 435 -13.69 8.59 12.91
CA CYS A 435 -14.08 9.97 12.60
C CYS A 435 -14.10 10.28 11.08
N THR A 436 -13.36 9.55 10.24
CA THR A 436 -13.39 9.71 8.77
C THR A 436 -14.52 8.91 8.16
N ARG A 437 -15.74 9.40 8.37
CA ARG A 437 -16.87 9.06 7.51
C ARG A 437 -16.76 9.79 6.17
N GLU A 438 -16.92 9.05 5.09
CA GLU A 438 -17.31 9.58 3.77
C GLU A 438 -18.79 10.02 3.77
N ASP A 439 -19.16 10.96 4.64
CA ASP A 439 -20.47 11.62 4.60
C ASP A 439 -20.49 12.61 3.41
N LYS A 440 -20.57 12.07 2.18
CA LYS A 440 -20.37 12.80 0.90
C LYS A 440 -21.33 13.97 0.66
N ASP A 441 -22.49 13.99 1.33
CA ASP A 441 -23.56 14.98 1.11
C ASP A 441 -23.73 15.99 2.27
N LEU A 442 -22.81 16.03 3.26
CA LEU A 442 -22.88 16.99 4.36
C LEU A 442 -21.91 18.16 4.16
N ALA A 443 -22.48 19.30 3.75
CA ALA A 443 -21.85 20.61 3.51
C ALA A 443 -20.48 20.79 4.19
N VAL A 444 -19.41 20.61 3.40
CA VAL A 444 -18.03 20.57 3.87
C VAL A 444 -17.66 21.91 4.50
N SER A 445 -17.23 21.88 5.77
CA SER A 445 -16.70 23.08 6.42
C SER A 445 -15.48 23.59 5.64
N PRO A 446 -15.35 24.90 5.37
CA PRO A 446 -14.17 25.45 4.69
C PRO A 446 -12.83 25.09 5.36
N LEU A 447 -12.85 24.74 6.66
CA LEU A 447 -11.66 24.28 7.40
C LEU A 447 -11.24 22.83 7.08
N ARG A 448 -12.10 21.99 6.48
CA ARG A 448 -11.72 20.66 5.97
C ARG A 448 -10.91 20.77 4.68
N ILE A 449 -11.34 21.63 3.76
CA ILE A 449 -10.65 21.90 2.49
C ILE A 449 -9.21 22.39 2.73
N VAL A 450 -8.99 23.18 3.80
CA VAL A 450 -7.65 23.65 4.24
C VAL A 450 -6.85 22.60 5.03
N ALA A 451 -7.46 21.48 5.43
CA ALA A 451 -6.80 20.34 6.08
C ALA A 451 -6.51 19.17 5.11
N GLU A 452 -7.21 19.14 3.97
CA GLU A 452 -7.09 18.16 2.89
C GLU A 452 -6.05 18.60 1.82
N SER A 453 -5.50 19.80 1.93
CA SER A 453 -4.40 20.28 1.08
C SER A 453 -3.06 19.57 1.37
N GLU A 454 -2.11 19.72 0.45
CA GLU A 454 -0.91 18.89 0.33
C GLU A 454 -0.04 18.84 1.59
N HIS A 455 -0.02 19.91 2.37
CA HIS A 455 0.68 20.05 3.65
C HIS A 455 -0.14 19.58 4.85
N SER A 456 -0.75 18.39 4.77
CA SER A 456 -1.46 17.80 5.91
C SER A 456 -0.54 17.71 7.15
N PHE A 457 -1.11 17.96 8.33
CA PHE A 457 -0.34 17.93 9.59
C PHE A 457 0.27 16.53 9.87
N GLU A 458 -0.35 15.46 9.37
CA GLU A 458 0.20 14.11 9.44
C GLU A 458 1.49 13.97 8.62
N LYS A 459 1.53 14.42 7.36
CA LYS A 459 2.75 14.45 6.53
C LYS A 459 3.87 15.26 7.21
N HIS A 460 3.53 16.40 7.83
CA HIS A 460 4.52 17.23 8.53
C HIS A 460 5.14 16.51 9.73
N ILE A 461 4.33 15.85 10.58
CA ILE A 461 4.83 15.05 11.70
C ILE A 461 5.60 13.81 11.21
N GLN A 462 5.18 13.16 10.13
CA GLN A 462 5.93 12.06 9.50
C GLN A 462 7.31 12.52 9.03
N SER A 463 7.41 13.71 8.42
CA SER A 463 8.69 14.30 7.99
C SER A 463 9.62 14.61 9.16
N ILE A 464 9.11 15.17 10.27
CA ILE A 464 9.93 15.40 11.49
C ILE A 464 10.44 14.07 12.08
N LEU A 465 9.62 13.01 12.03
CA LEU A 465 9.97 11.68 12.56
C LEU A 465 10.80 10.82 11.59
N GLN A 466 11.01 11.27 10.35
CA GLN A 466 11.78 10.54 9.34
C GLN A 466 13.26 10.48 9.74
N ARG A 467 13.84 9.28 9.69
CA ARG A 467 15.25 9.04 10.06
C ARG A 467 16.15 8.94 8.85
N SER A 468 17.37 9.46 8.98
CA SER A 468 18.49 9.27 8.07
C SER A 468 19.38 8.09 8.46
N SER A 469 19.39 7.71 9.75
CA SER A 469 20.14 6.55 10.23
C SER A 469 19.39 5.76 11.32
N ALA A 470 19.77 4.49 11.46
CA ALA A 470 19.26 3.58 12.48
C ALA A 470 20.41 3.03 13.33
N ASN A 471 20.08 2.55 14.53
CA ASN A 471 21.01 1.84 15.39
C ASN A 471 20.62 0.34 15.38
N PRO A 472 21.34 -0.53 14.64
CA PRO A 472 20.93 -1.92 14.45
C PRO A 472 20.97 -2.73 15.75
N LEU A 473 20.34 -3.91 15.75
CA LEU A 473 20.64 -4.90 16.78
C LEU A 473 22.07 -5.40 16.59
N HIS A 474 22.97 -5.06 17.50
CA HIS A 474 24.32 -5.60 17.51
C HIS A 474 24.30 -7.02 18.12
N LEU A 475 24.74 -8.01 17.35
CA LEU A 475 25.03 -9.33 17.89
C LEU A 475 26.35 -9.34 18.65
N LYS A 476 26.44 -10.26 19.62
CA LYS A 476 27.72 -10.59 20.23
C LYS A 476 28.51 -11.44 19.24
N SER A 477 29.81 -11.17 19.12
CA SER A 477 30.73 -11.94 18.27
C SER A 477 30.68 -13.44 18.60
N ALA A 478 30.99 -14.26 17.60
CA ALA A 478 31.15 -15.70 17.78
C ALA A 478 32.30 -16.02 18.77
N ASP A 479 33.37 -15.23 18.74
CA ASP A 479 34.43 -15.23 19.75
C ASP A 479 33.94 -14.57 21.05
N LYS A 480 34.11 -15.28 22.16
CA LYS A 480 33.75 -14.89 23.53
C LYS A 480 34.95 -14.66 24.44
N ASP A 481 36.13 -15.10 24.03
CA ASP A 481 37.30 -15.24 24.88
C ASP A 481 38.25 -14.04 24.73
N ALA A 482 38.15 -13.31 23.61
CA ALA A 482 38.76 -11.99 23.42
C ALA A 482 37.76 -10.83 23.64
N ALA A 483 37.98 -10.02 24.68
CA ALA A 483 37.34 -8.72 24.81
C ALA A 483 37.86 -7.76 23.71
N PRO A 484 36.99 -6.94 23.07
CA PRO A 484 37.44 -5.96 22.08
C PRO A 484 38.14 -4.78 22.76
N PRO A 485 38.93 -3.98 22.02
CA PRO A 485 39.57 -2.78 22.56
C PRO A 485 38.54 -1.84 23.24
N PRO A 486 38.83 -1.31 24.45
CA PRO A 486 37.92 -0.40 25.16
C PRO A 486 37.59 0.87 24.36
N GLU A 487 38.48 1.29 23.47
CA GLU A 487 38.34 2.45 22.60
C GLU A 487 37.31 2.21 21.48
N GLU A 488 37.41 1.08 20.76
CA GLU A 488 36.37 0.63 19.82
C GLU A 488 35.00 0.48 20.52
N CYS A 489 34.98 -0.02 21.77
CA CYS A 489 33.74 -0.08 22.56
C CYS A 489 33.16 1.31 22.84
N LEU A 490 34.03 2.28 23.16
CA LEU A 490 33.65 3.66 23.46
C LEU A 490 33.15 4.38 22.20
N GLN A 491 33.81 4.19 21.05
CA GLN A 491 33.37 4.72 19.76
C GLN A 491 31.99 4.16 19.38
N LEU A 492 31.78 2.85 19.50
CA LEU A 492 30.50 2.19 19.22
C LEU A 492 29.38 2.70 20.13
N LEU A 493 29.66 2.86 21.43
CA LEU A 493 28.71 3.44 22.40
C LEU A 493 28.46 4.93 22.16
N SER A 494 29.48 5.69 21.75
CA SER A 494 29.37 7.12 21.41
C SER A 494 28.45 7.31 20.20
N ARG A 495 28.71 6.59 19.10
CA ARG A 495 27.85 6.55 17.90
C ARG A 495 26.42 6.18 18.26
N ALA A 496 26.20 5.09 18.99
CA ALA A 496 24.86 4.67 19.41
C ALA A 496 24.15 5.74 20.24
N THR A 497 24.87 6.41 21.14
CA THR A 497 24.35 7.51 21.97
C THR A 497 24.02 8.75 21.14
N GLN A 498 24.83 9.07 20.13
CA GLN A 498 24.60 10.18 19.21
C GLN A 498 23.33 9.93 18.38
N VAL A 499 23.24 8.77 17.71
CA VAL A 499 22.05 8.36 16.93
C VAL A 499 20.79 8.41 17.79
N PHE A 500 20.81 7.91 19.04
CA PHE A 500 19.65 8.01 19.92
C PHE A 500 19.29 9.45 20.34
N ARG A 501 20.26 10.36 20.47
CA ARG A 501 19.98 11.78 20.75
C ARG A 501 19.37 12.49 19.55
N GLU A 502 19.98 12.34 18.38
CA GLU A 502 19.68 13.11 17.17
C GLU A 502 18.49 12.53 16.39
N GLU A 503 18.50 11.23 16.11
CA GLU A 503 17.50 10.57 15.24
C GLU A 503 16.27 10.01 15.98
N TYR A 504 16.32 9.96 17.32
CA TYR A 504 15.24 9.40 18.14
C TYR A 504 14.68 10.45 19.10
N ILE A 505 15.45 10.91 20.08
CA ILE A 505 14.95 11.80 21.14
C ILE A 505 14.58 13.18 20.57
N LEU A 506 15.52 13.87 19.91
CA LEU A 506 15.30 15.21 19.37
C LEU A 506 14.10 15.26 18.40
N LYS A 507 14.03 14.32 17.44
CA LYS A 507 12.92 14.22 16.48
C LYS A 507 11.57 13.92 17.16
N GLN A 508 11.54 13.09 18.20
CA GLN A 508 10.32 12.83 18.98
C GLN A 508 9.89 14.04 19.81
N ASP A 509 10.81 14.77 20.41
CA ASP A 509 10.50 15.99 21.16
C ASP A 509 10.02 17.13 20.26
N LEU A 510 10.64 17.34 19.08
CA LEU A 510 10.15 18.29 18.06
C LEU A 510 8.73 17.96 17.59
N ALA A 511 8.46 16.69 17.23
CA ALA A 511 7.12 16.26 16.83
C ALA A 511 6.09 16.44 17.96
N LYS A 512 6.47 16.15 19.21
CA LYS A 512 5.67 16.38 20.42
C LYS A 512 5.38 17.86 20.65
N GLU A 513 6.34 18.75 20.42
CA GLU A 513 6.14 20.19 20.53
C GLU A 513 5.18 20.73 19.47
N GLU A 514 5.32 20.33 18.20
CA GLU A 514 4.38 20.69 17.13
C GLU A 514 2.95 20.16 17.41
N ILE A 515 2.81 18.93 17.89
CA ILE A 515 1.51 18.38 18.34
C ILE A 515 0.93 19.24 19.48
N GLN A 516 1.75 19.65 20.46
CA GLN A 516 1.28 20.52 21.55
C GLN A 516 0.91 21.93 21.07
N GLN A 517 1.66 22.52 20.14
CA GLN A 517 1.34 23.80 19.52
C GLN A 517 0.01 23.72 18.75
N ARG A 518 -0.15 22.70 17.91
CA ARG A 518 -1.39 22.46 17.16
C ARG A 518 -2.59 22.26 18.08
N VAL A 519 -2.44 21.51 19.17
CA VAL A 519 -3.51 21.32 20.19
C VAL A 519 -3.86 22.63 20.90
N LYS A 520 -2.88 23.48 21.27
CA LYS A 520 -3.12 24.81 21.85
C LYS A 520 -3.90 25.72 20.89
N LEU A 521 -3.50 25.74 19.62
CA LEU A 521 -4.15 26.52 18.56
C LEU A 521 -5.61 26.09 18.34
N LEU A 522 -5.85 24.77 18.23
CA LEU A 522 -7.20 24.21 18.09
C LEU A 522 -8.08 24.49 19.33
N TRP A 523 -7.51 24.51 20.53
CA TRP A 523 -8.22 24.94 21.75
C TRP A 523 -8.62 26.43 21.71
N GLY A 524 -7.74 27.30 21.23
CA GLY A 524 -8.03 28.72 21.03
C GLY A 524 -9.16 28.94 20.00
N GLN A 525 -9.09 28.26 18.86
CA GLN A 525 -10.14 28.29 17.84
C GLN A 525 -11.49 27.78 18.38
N LYS A 526 -11.50 26.64 19.07
CA LYS A 526 -12.69 26.07 19.73
C LYS A 526 -13.30 27.04 20.74
N LYS A 527 -12.48 27.71 21.55
CA LYS A 527 -12.95 28.72 22.50
C LYS A 527 -13.65 29.87 21.78
N LYS A 528 -12.99 30.46 20.77
CA LYS A 528 -13.58 31.56 19.98
C LYS A 528 -14.89 31.13 19.31
N GLN A 529 -14.94 29.95 18.68
CA GLN A 529 -16.16 29.43 18.06
C GLN A 529 -17.33 29.27 19.04
N LEU A 530 -17.06 28.97 20.32
CA LEU A 530 -18.10 28.91 21.37
C LEU A 530 -18.54 30.31 21.82
N GLU A 531 -17.65 31.30 21.81
CA GLU A 531 -17.96 32.70 22.09
C GLU A 531 -18.80 33.31 20.95
N ASP A 532 -18.35 33.16 19.70
CA ASP A 532 -19.07 33.57 18.48
C ASP A 532 -20.48 32.93 18.42
N LEU A 533 -20.60 31.63 18.72
CA LEU A 533 -21.88 30.91 18.72
C LEU A 533 -22.82 31.38 19.83
N ASN A 534 -22.29 31.80 20.99
CA ASN A 534 -23.11 32.42 22.04
C ASN A 534 -23.56 33.84 21.66
N TYR A 535 -22.69 34.65 21.05
CA TYR A 535 -23.07 35.96 20.49
C TYR A 535 -24.25 35.82 19.50
N CYS A 536 -24.16 34.90 18.54
CA CYS A 536 -25.25 34.63 17.59
C CYS A 536 -26.55 34.12 18.28
N ARG A 537 -26.48 33.46 19.44
CA ARG A 537 -27.67 33.09 20.22
C ARG A 537 -28.33 34.30 20.88
N GLU A 538 -27.54 35.24 21.39
CA GLU A 538 -28.00 36.47 22.02
C GLU A 538 -28.56 37.47 21.01
N GLU A 539 -27.88 37.65 19.87
CA GLU A 539 -28.37 38.46 18.75
C GLU A 539 -29.71 37.92 18.23
N ARG A 540 -29.83 36.61 18.02
CA ARG A 540 -31.10 35.95 17.64
C ARG A 540 -32.21 36.14 18.70
N LYS A 541 -31.86 36.22 19.98
CA LYS A 541 -32.83 36.52 21.07
C LYS A 541 -33.28 37.98 21.00
N SER A 542 -32.35 38.91 20.82
CA SER A 542 -32.64 40.35 20.64
C SER A 542 -33.51 40.63 19.41
N LEU A 543 -33.18 40.02 18.26
CA LEU A 543 -33.97 40.08 17.02
C LEU A 543 -35.39 39.55 17.22
N ARG A 544 -35.55 38.44 17.95
CA ARG A 544 -36.86 37.88 18.28
C ARG A 544 -37.68 38.81 19.18
N GLU A 545 -37.09 39.31 20.26
CA GLU A 545 -37.74 40.27 21.16
C GLU A 545 -38.07 41.59 20.44
N MET A 546 -37.30 41.98 19.42
CA MET A 546 -37.57 43.14 18.58
C MET A 546 -38.74 42.88 17.61
N ALA A 547 -38.80 41.69 16.99
CA ALA A 547 -39.90 41.27 16.13
C ALA A 547 -41.23 41.16 16.91
N GLU A 548 -41.20 40.62 18.13
CA GLU A 548 -42.36 40.54 19.03
C GLU A 548 -42.85 41.97 19.38
N ARG A 549 -41.96 42.89 19.80
CA ARG A 549 -42.29 44.32 20.01
C ARG A 549 -42.76 45.08 18.75
N LEU A 550 -42.41 44.61 17.55
CA LEU A 550 -42.89 45.16 16.28
C LEU A 550 -44.30 44.66 15.94
N ALA A 551 -44.60 43.39 16.25
CA ALA A 551 -45.94 42.83 16.09
C ALA A 551 -46.96 43.52 17.02
N ASP A 552 -46.60 43.73 18.29
CA ASP A 552 -47.45 44.46 19.25
C ASP A 552 -47.83 45.87 18.73
N LYS A 553 -46.84 46.62 18.24
CA LYS A 553 -47.04 47.96 17.66
C LYS A 553 -47.85 47.94 16.36
N TYR A 554 -47.70 46.88 15.56
CA TYR A 554 -48.45 46.73 14.32
C TYR A 554 -49.95 46.52 14.60
N GLU A 555 -50.29 45.65 15.56
CA GLU A 555 -51.67 45.45 16.00
C GLU A 555 -52.24 46.71 16.66
N GLU A 556 -51.49 47.40 17.54
CA GLU A 556 -51.94 48.67 18.14
C GLU A 556 -52.20 49.77 17.07
N ALA A 557 -51.37 49.85 16.02
CA ALA A 557 -51.57 50.77 14.90
C ALA A 557 -52.78 50.40 14.04
N LYS A 558 -53.00 49.10 13.82
CA LYS A 558 -54.12 48.53 13.06
C LYS A 558 -55.46 48.73 13.78
N GLU A 559 -55.52 48.52 15.09
CA GLU A 559 -56.69 48.87 15.91
C GLU A 559 -57.01 50.36 15.82
N LYS A 560 -56.01 51.24 16.00
CA LYS A 560 -56.19 52.70 15.85
C LYS A 560 -56.63 53.10 14.44
N GLN A 561 -56.13 52.43 13.40
CA GLN A 561 -56.57 52.66 12.02
C GLN A 561 -58.03 52.24 11.82
N GLU A 562 -58.46 51.10 12.37
CA GLU A 562 -59.85 50.68 12.33
C GLU A 562 -60.77 51.65 13.10
N ASP A 563 -60.34 52.15 14.25
CA ASP A 563 -61.08 53.12 15.05
C ASP A 563 -61.22 54.48 14.35
N ILE A 564 -60.14 54.98 13.73
CA ILE A 564 -60.16 56.19 12.90
C ILE A 564 -61.07 55.99 11.68
N MET A 565 -60.97 54.84 11.01
CA MET A 565 -61.84 54.47 9.89
C MET A 565 -63.32 54.38 10.32
N ASN A 566 -63.61 53.85 11.52
CA ASN A 566 -64.97 53.75 12.05
C ASN A 566 -65.51 55.12 12.51
N ARG A 567 -64.66 56.03 12.98
CA ARG A 567 -65.00 57.45 13.18
C ARG A 567 -65.27 58.17 11.85
N MET A 568 -64.44 57.97 10.84
CA MET A 568 -64.64 58.53 9.49
C MET A 568 -65.94 58.03 8.86
N LYS A 569 -66.24 56.72 8.95
CA LYS A 569 -67.53 56.13 8.53
C LYS A 569 -68.71 56.77 9.26
N LYS A 570 -68.60 57.09 10.56
CA LYS A 570 -69.65 57.80 11.31
C LYS A 570 -69.83 59.24 10.82
N VAL A 571 -68.75 59.98 10.57
CA VAL A 571 -68.81 61.37 10.06
C VAL A 571 -69.41 61.41 8.65
N LEU A 572 -68.95 60.53 7.74
CA LEU A 572 -69.51 60.39 6.39
C LEU A 572 -71.01 60.08 6.43
N ARG A 573 -71.44 59.11 7.24
CA ARG A 573 -72.87 58.81 7.45
C ARG A 573 -73.65 60.01 7.97
N SER A 574 -73.09 60.78 8.90
CA SER A 574 -73.77 61.98 9.42
C SER A 574 -73.93 63.07 8.36
N PHE A 575 -72.93 63.29 7.52
CA PHE A 575 -72.99 64.23 6.40
C PHE A 575 -74.00 63.78 5.34
N GLN A 576 -73.95 62.51 4.94
CA GLN A 576 -74.92 61.90 4.01
C GLN A 576 -76.35 61.97 4.56
N SER A 577 -76.55 61.75 5.86
CA SER A 577 -77.88 61.83 6.50
C SER A 577 -78.50 63.23 6.54
N GLN A 578 -77.74 64.29 6.21
CA GLN A 578 -78.25 65.66 6.10
C GLN A 578 -78.64 66.04 4.66
N LEU A 579 -78.41 65.18 3.68
CA LEU A 579 -78.89 65.37 2.30
C LEU A 579 -80.37 64.95 2.23
N PRO A 580 -81.31 65.87 1.90
CA PRO A 580 -82.75 65.57 1.90
C PRO A 580 -83.23 64.79 0.68
N VAL A 581 -82.33 64.39 -0.22
CA VAL A 581 -82.62 63.64 -1.45
C VAL A 581 -81.68 62.45 -1.53
N LEU A 582 -82.25 61.24 -1.52
CA LEU A 582 -81.49 60.01 -1.78
C LEU A 582 -80.96 60.01 -3.21
N SER A 583 -79.65 59.83 -3.37
CA SER A 583 -79.03 59.55 -4.66
C SER A 583 -79.58 58.27 -5.28
N ASP A 584 -79.59 58.13 -6.61
CA ASP A 584 -79.96 56.87 -7.25
C ASP A 584 -79.01 55.73 -6.86
N THR A 585 -77.72 56.04 -6.66
CA THR A 585 -76.74 55.08 -6.09
C THR A 585 -77.09 54.64 -4.66
N GLU A 586 -77.76 55.49 -3.86
CA GLU A 586 -78.23 55.11 -2.52
C GLU A 586 -79.53 54.32 -2.57
N LYS A 587 -80.39 54.55 -3.57
CA LYS A 587 -81.58 53.73 -3.84
C LYS A 587 -81.18 52.32 -4.26
N ASP A 588 -80.14 52.19 -5.08
CA ASP A 588 -79.62 50.88 -5.50
C ASP A 588 -78.82 50.20 -4.37
N MET A 589 -77.94 50.91 -3.66
CA MET A 589 -77.31 50.38 -2.43
C MET A 589 -78.35 49.97 -1.37
N LYS A 590 -79.54 50.59 -1.32
CA LYS A 590 -80.65 50.15 -0.46
C LYS A 590 -81.27 48.83 -0.94
N LYS A 591 -81.44 48.61 -2.25
CA LYS A 591 -81.88 47.31 -2.80
C LYS A 591 -80.85 46.22 -2.51
N GLU A 592 -79.56 46.54 -2.67
CA GLU A 592 -78.46 45.64 -2.31
C GLU A 592 -78.46 45.34 -0.80
N LEU A 593 -78.59 46.34 0.06
CA LEU A 593 -78.68 46.15 1.52
C LEU A 593 -79.90 45.33 1.95
N GLN A 594 -81.04 45.43 1.25
CA GLN A 594 -82.19 44.55 1.48
C GLN A 594 -81.88 43.11 1.03
N THR A 595 -81.31 42.94 -0.16
CA THR A 595 -80.87 41.62 -0.67
C THR A 595 -79.83 40.96 0.25
N ILE A 596 -78.88 41.75 0.77
CA ILE A 596 -77.86 41.33 1.75
C ILE A 596 -78.50 41.04 3.12
N HIS A 597 -79.55 41.76 3.52
CA HIS A 597 -80.29 41.46 4.75
C HIS A 597 -81.01 40.11 4.66
N ASP A 598 -81.66 39.83 3.53
CA ASP A 598 -82.33 38.55 3.28
C ASP A 598 -81.31 37.41 3.20
N GLN A 599 -80.18 37.62 2.50
CA GLN A 599 -79.04 36.69 2.50
C GLN A 599 -78.45 36.49 3.91
N LEU A 600 -78.33 37.53 4.74
CA LEU A 600 -77.91 37.43 6.14
C LEU A 600 -78.93 36.68 6.99
N GLN A 601 -80.23 36.78 6.69
CA GLN A 601 -81.27 36.02 7.37
C GLN A 601 -81.22 34.53 6.97
N HIS A 602 -80.97 34.23 5.70
CA HIS A 602 -80.68 32.87 5.23
C HIS A 602 -79.40 32.30 5.84
N LEU A 603 -78.30 33.08 5.88
CA LEU A 603 -77.03 32.69 6.51
C LEU A 603 -77.16 32.51 8.03
N SER A 604 -77.93 33.37 8.71
CA SER A 604 -78.24 33.22 10.14
C SER A 604 -79.01 31.93 10.41
N ASN A 605 -79.98 31.59 9.56
CA ASN A 605 -80.68 30.31 9.62
C ASN A 605 -79.75 29.13 9.33
N ALA A 606 -78.85 29.23 8.36
CA ALA A 606 -77.84 28.21 8.08
C ALA A 606 -76.84 28.04 9.24
N ILE A 607 -76.36 29.12 9.84
CA ILE A 607 -75.50 29.12 11.04
C ILE A 607 -76.23 28.50 12.23
N ARG A 608 -77.53 28.76 12.40
CA ARG A 608 -78.37 28.09 13.41
C ARG A 608 -78.47 26.59 13.15
N GLN A 609 -78.70 26.16 11.91
CA GLN A 609 -78.67 24.74 11.53
C GLN A 609 -77.29 24.10 11.75
N VAL A 610 -76.20 24.79 11.44
CA VAL A 610 -74.82 24.31 11.68
C VAL A 610 -74.50 24.23 13.17
N LYS A 611 -74.93 25.18 14.00
CA LYS A 611 -74.84 25.09 15.47
C LYS A 611 -75.63 23.90 16.00
N MET A 612 -76.87 23.71 15.57
CA MET A 612 -77.67 22.54 15.96
C MET A 612 -77.04 21.22 15.49
N LYS A 613 -76.48 21.16 14.26
CA LYS A 613 -75.72 19.99 13.79
C LYS A 613 -74.44 19.76 14.61
N LYS A 614 -73.69 20.81 14.97
CA LYS A 614 -72.50 20.72 15.83
C LYS A 614 -72.88 20.20 17.21
N GLU A 615 -73.90 20.76 17.85
CA GLU A 615 -74.38 20.30 19.15
C GLU A 615 -74.89 18.85 19.10
N TYR A 616 -75.60 18.47 18.03
CA TYR A 616 -76.04 17.09 17.82
C TYR A 616 -74.85 16.15 17.65
N GLN A 617 -73.89 16.47 16.77
CA GLN A 617 -72.66 15.69 16.59
C GLN A 617 -71.83 15.62 17.87
N GLN A 618 -71.73 16.70 18.62
CA GLN A 618 -71.01 16.74 19.90
C GLN A 618 -71.70 15.85 20.94
N LYS A 619 -73.03 15.95 21.11
CA LYS A 619 -73.82 15.08 21.99
C LYS A 619 -73.78 13.60 21.55
N GLN A 620 -73.60 13.32 20.26
CA GLN A 620 -73.36 11.96 19.74
C GLN A 620 -71.92 11.48 19.98
N MET A 621 -70.91 12.34 19.85
CA MET A 621 -69.52 11.98 20.20
C MET A 621 -69.32 11.78 21.70
N GLU A 622 -70.03 12.55 22.54
CA GLU A 622 -70.07 12.38 24.00
C GLU A 622 -70.71 11.04 24.37
N LYS A 623 -71.85 10.67 23.75
CA LYS A 623 -72.47 9.34 23.90
C LYS A 623 -71.67 8.20 23.27
N GLY A 624 -70.78 8.50 22.32
CA GLY A 624 -69.94 7.54 21.60
C GLY A 624 -68.63 7.16 22.30
N GLN A 625 -68.33 7.70 23.49
CA GLN A 625 -67.09 7.41 24.22
C GLN A 625 -67.11 6.03 24.92
N SER A 626 -67.03 4.97 24.11
CA SER A 626 -66.43 3.72 24.55
C SER A 626 -64.91 3.91 24.80
N PRO A 627 -64.28 3.11 25.67
CA PRO A 627 -63.01 3.51 26.29
C PRO A 627 -61.81 3.44 25.35
N ARG A 628 -60.91 4.45 25.48
CA ARG A 628 -59.59 4.55 24.86
C ARG A 628 -59.56 4.49 23.32
N LYS A 629 -59.62 5.67 22.70
CA LYS A 629 -58.79 5.89 21.50
C LYS A 629 -57.31 5.65 21.90
N PRO A 630 -56.51 4.89 21.14
CA PRO A 630 -55.09 4.78 21.42
C PRO A 630 -54.42 6.14 21.21
N SER A 631 -53.71 6.64 22.22
CA SER A 631 -52.77 7.74 22.05
C SER A 631 -51.63 7.25 21.16
N ILE A 632 -51.56 7.75 19.92
CA ILE A 632 -50.45 7.46 19.00
C ILE A 632 -49.23 8.22 19.54
N ASN A 633 -48.53 7.59 20.47
CA ASN A 633 -47.31 8.09 21.08
C ASN A 633 -46.18 7.97 20.06
N LEU A 634 -46.12 8.93 19.13
CA LEU A 634 -45.01 9.08 18.20
C LEU A 634 -43.70 9.15 18.99
N SER A 635 -42.74 8.30 18.63
CA SER A 635 -41.41 8.37 19.24
C SER A 635 -40.76 9.72 18.93
N ALA A 636 -39.84 10.17 19.79
CA ALA A 636 -39.12 11.43 19.56
C ALA A 636 -38.40 11.48 18.20
N TYR A 637 -37.96 10.33 17.68
CA TYR A 637 -37.40 10.20 16.33
C TYR A 637 -38.46 10.42 15.25
N GLN A 638 -39.60 9.70 15.29
CA GLN A 638 -40.69 9.86 14.32
C GLN A 638 -41.24 11.30 14.32
N SER A 639 -41.43 11.90 15.50
CA SER A 639 -41.86 13.30 15.61
C SER A 639 -40.84 14.28 15.00
N LYS A 640 -39.54 13.98 15.08
CA LYS A 640 -38.48 14.81 14.47
C LYS A 640 -38.43 14.65 12.94
N CYS A 641 -38.63 13.43 12.41
CA CYS A 641 -38.76 13.21 10.97
C CYS A 641 -40.01 13.90 10.40
N ILE A 642 -41.15 13.78 11.06
CA ILE A 642 -42.40 14.47 10.65
C ILE A 642 -42.21 16.00 10.67
N GLN A 643 -41.53 16.56 11.68
CA GLN A 643 -41.19 17.99 11.71
C GLN A 643 -40.19 18.42 10.61
N ALA A 644 -39.28 17.54 10.18
CA ALA A 644 -38.37 17.84 9.07
C ALA A 644 -39.12 17.91 7.74
N VAL A 645 -39.92 16.89 7.42
CA VAL A 645 -40.75 16.85 6.20
C VAL A 645 -41.76 18.00 6.16
N LEU A 646 -42.44 18.29 7.27
CA LEU A 646 -43.38 19.43 7.34
C LEU A 646 -42.69 20.80 7.18
N ARG A 647 -41.40 20.92 7.49
CA ARG A 647 -40.62 22.14 7.22
C ARG A 647 -40.27 22.25 5.74
N GLU A 648 -39.80 21.15 5.15
CA GLU A 648 -39.40 21.02 3.74
C GLU A 648 -40.59 21.28 2.79
N GLU A 649 -41.73 20.61 3.02
CA GLU A 649 -43.01 20.91 2.36
C GLU A 649 -43.44 22.37 2.59
N GLY A 650 -43.23 22.89 3.81
CA GLY A 650 -43.49 24.28 4.14
C GLY A 650 -42.59 25.28 3.39
N GLU A 651 -41.40 24.86 2.96
CA GLU A 651 -40.46 25.66 2.16
C GLU A 651 -40.83 25.57 0.67
N HIS A 652 -41.17 24.38 0.16
CA HIS A 652 -41.77 24.22 -1.17
C HIS A 652 -43.05 25.02 -1.36
N ILE A 653 -43.98 25.00 -0.39
CA ILE A 653 -45.21 25.81 -0.44
C ILE A 653 -44.88 27.30 -0.42
N ARG A 654 -43.89 27.76 0.36
CA ARG A 654 -43.46 29.18 0.34
C ARG A 654 -42.90 29.59 -1.01
N GLU A 655 -42.06 28.77 -1.63
CA GLU A 655 -41.47 29.08 -2.93
C GLU A 655 -42.52 29.02 -4.05
N MET A 656 -43.45 28.05 -4.04
CA MET A 656 -44.59 28.03 -4.97
C MET A 656 -45.50 29.27 -4.80
N VAL A 657 -45.78 29.70 -3.57
CA VAL A 657 -46.57 30.92 -3.31
C VAL A 657 -45.83 32.18 -3.77
N LYS A 658 -44.51 32.23 -3.61
CA LYS A 658 -43.66 33.30 -4.15
C LYS A 658 -43.75 33.34 -5.68
N GLN A 659 -43.47 32.22 -6.35
CA GLN A 659 -43.56 32.10 -7.81
C GLN A 659 -44.97 32.44 -8.34
N MET A 660 -46.04 32.03 -7.65
CA MET A 660 -47.41 32.38 -8.04
C MET A 660 -47.73 33.87 -7.84
N ASN A 661 -47.14 34.53 -6.84
CA ASN A 661 -47.24 35.98 -6.66
C ASN A 661 -46.39 36.74 -7.69
N ASP A 662 -45.22 36.23 -8.05
CA ASP A 662 -44.35 36.79 -9.10
C ASP A 662 -45.02 36.65 -10.48
N ILE A 663 -45.65 35.52 -10.80
CA ILE A 663 -46.48 35.36 -11.99
C ILE A 663 -47.67 36.35 -11.95
N ARG A 664 -48.34 36.48 -10.79
CA ARG A 664 -49.46 37.42 -10.63
C ARG A 664 -49.06 38.89 -10.78
N SER A 665 -47.84 39.28 -10.39
CA SER A 665 -47.34 40.64 -10.59
C SER A 665 -46.96 40.92 -12.05
N HIS A 666 -46.49 39.90 -12.80
CA HIS A 666 -46.25 40.01 -14.24
C HIS A 666 -47.53 39.96 -15.09
N VAL A 667 -48.59 39.32 -14.62
CA VAL A 667 -49.88 39.19 -15.33
C VAL A 667 -50.85 40.36 -15.07
N ASN A 668 -50.64 41.15 -14.01
CA ASN A 668 -51.44 42.34 -13.68
C ASN A 668 -50.92 43.63 -14.39
N PHE A 669 -50.81 43.59 -15.72
CA PHE A 669 -50.50 44.75 -16.57
C PHE A 669 -51.71 45.14 -17.45
#